data_AF-A0A4T0FSG0-F1
#
_entry.id   AF-A0A4T0FSG0-F1
#
_cell.length_a   1.000
_cell.length_b   1.000
_cell.length_c   1.000
_cell.angle_alpha   90.00
_cell.angle_beta   90.00
_cell.angle_gamma   90.00
#
_symmetry.space_group_name_H-M   'P 1'
#
loop_
_entity.id
_entity.type
_entity.pdbx_description
1 polymer ?
#
loop_
_entity_poly.entity_id
_entity_poly.type
_entity_poly.pdbx_seq_one_letter_code
_entity_poly.pdbx_strand_id
1 'polypeptide(L)'
;MTSKNPNASTSESAIIDFSPAIFDFVVMIVEQIRKRGKKISKKAVEEQQPTEAISGAAVQEQSAAPDWIVDSQQASTPFGDLNPDLKSYLRDMDQRLTDGSTADNDEYAMMMEATLTEMASNELALSTDPECALMVEHMIKRMGDFEKRVFADALMGEINTVISNRFGSHVIETFFECSKGTIMRESSGDIAQPPKDANGEGAGELRTITKLVAEIIDEIIPKIGDLILNPHATYPIRYLLHLLSGDVSDSVMKRSKKSQNWLSRHDNFDAMNEQQQEEYYRPPKHFKELFNKLRRALFDSFTSPAEIRAFGVSDHGAPILQLLLRYEKNNKENESADSFLDSWMDGLIGQIQSDGSKDAKPSSHVTTTLLDTTASHTTEVAIDCSSSSVFEVIWRLYFTGKGGVRCMKHPVGNFVYAKALKRMGSDEELSDAFIKEHFAAAVSTLRDNGGKLIKTNRSGPLIASCEVAVARDAYKAEVVAAILHCFGLNTSSTAQAQHVIPCLLEMKRWKSYRRFHKDVFENNEQDDEGSSDDEKAAPSKRGDKEETGKVDTFTAAGAHLVLALYNLGSPHNDQILNSVIGLDVEKLLDICGSSPASRIIDGVIDSDAVAFKYKHKLRLKLLGCYHLLADMRVGSRVAEKIYETSDGYFREKIATSLLAHEDFLAGSPFGKYMSRKVNLSLYRRRKEDWREQISAEIKNAGLIKTNNIKKGPRVFNGQIASESLQAGQSEDSRGPAPARKRKSRDEKDNDNGGEEGEAKTDTRSRQEKREEKRQKKYQK
;
A
#
# COMPACT_ATOMS: atom_id res chain seq x y z
N MET A 1 36.10 -3.09 75.68
CA MET A 1 34.87 -2.55 75.06
C MET A 1 35.17 -2.21 73.61
N THR A 2 34.35 -2.72 72.69
CA THR A 2 34.17 -2.34 71.26
C THR A 2 35.44 -2.29 70.38
N SER A 3 35.81 -3.36 69.66
CA SER A 3 35.18 -4.03 68.50
C SER A 3 35.63 -3.44 67.16
N LYS A 4 36.42 -4.26 66.46
CA LYS A 4 36.89 -4.15 65.07
C LYS A 4 35.72 -4.15 64.09
N ASN A 5 35.90 -3.51 62.94
CA ASN A 5 35.28 -3.95 61.69
C ASN A 5 36.26 -3.72 60.52
N PRO A 6 36.74 -4.77 59.85
CA PRO A 6 37.52 -4.68 58.61
C PRO A 6 36.59 -4.84 57.39
N ASN A 7 36.81 -4.04 56.34
CA ASN A 7 36.62 -4.37 54.91
C ASN A 7 36.39 -3.08 54.12
N ALA A 8 37.50 -2.51 53.64
CA ALA A 8 37.51 -1.72 52.42
C ALA A 8 37.97 -2.66 51.30
N SER A 9 37.05 -3.11 50.46
CA SER A 9 37.35 -3.74 49.18
C SER A 9 36.73 -2.90 48.08
N THR A 10 37.61 -2.26 47.31
CA THR A 10 37.41 -1.74 45.96
C THR A 10 36.42 -2.59 45.15
N SER A 11 35.30 -1.99 44.76
CA SER A 11 34.44 -2.50 43.70
C SER A 11 35.10 -2.21 42.35
N GLU A 12 35.69 -3.24 41.75
CA GLU A 12 36.10 -3.26 40.36
C GLU A 12 34.94 -2.87 39.44
N SER A 13 35.25 -2.01 38.47
CA SER A 13 34.47 -1.81 37.27
C SER A 13 34.26 -3.16 36.57
N ALA A 14 33.03 -3.66 36.57
CA ALA A 14 32.65 -4.79 35.73
C ALA A 14 32.81 -4.37 34.26
N ILE A 15 33.91 -4.83 33.66
CA ILE A 15 34.08 -4.85 32.22
C ILE A 15 33.01 -5.82 31.70
N ILE A 16 32.10 -5.27 30.89
CA ILE A 16 31.04 -6.03 30.22
C ILE A 16 31.73 -6.92 29.19
N ASP A 17 31.80 -8.22 29.45
CA ASP A 17 32.23 -9.22 28.46
C ASP A 17 31.13 -9.35 27.41
N PHE A 18 31.25 -8.60 26.33
CA PHE A 18 30.54 -8.88 25.09
C PHE A 18 31.17 -10.11 24.43
N SER A 19 30.38 -10.94 23.75
CA SER A 19 30.96 -11.83 22.73
C SER A 19 31.75 -10.95 21.74
N PRO A 20 33.04 -11.24 21.46
CA PRO A 20 33.88 -10.40 20.61
C PRO A 20 33.23 -10.10 19.25
N ALA A 21 32.50 -11.07 18.69
CA ALA A 21 31.80 -10.91 17.43
C ALA A 21 30.62 -9.93 17.49
N ILE A 22 29.85 -9.93 18.60
CA ILE A 22 28.72 -9.01 18.80
C ILE A 22 29.24 -7.61 19.14
N PHE A 23 30.31 -7.51 19.93
CA PHE A 23 30.99 -6.24 20.20
C PHE A 23 31.48 -5.59 18.91
N ASP A 24 32.21 -6.35 18.08
CA ASP A 24 32.74 -5.85 16.80
C ASP A 24 31.61 -5.48 15.83
N PHE A 25 30.51 -6.23 15.82
CA PHE A 25 29.32 -5.91 15.03
C PHE A 25 28.62 -4.62 15.52
N VAL A 26 28.42 -4.47 16.83
CA VAL A 26 27.83 -3.27 17.43
C VAL A 26 28.73 -2.05 17.21
N VAL A 27 30.05 -2.19 17.39
CA VAL A 27 31.03 -1.12 17.13
C VAL A 27 31.04 -0.76 15.64
N MET A 28 31.03 -1.75 14.74
CA MET A 28 30.93 -1.54 13.30
C MET A 28 29.64 -0.79 12.95
N ILE A 29 28.49 -1.18 13.48
CA ILE A 29 27.20 -0.52 13.25
C ILE A 29 27.21 0.90 13.82
N VAL A 30 27.69 1.11 15.05
CA VAL A 30 27.79 2.44 15.68
C VAL A 30 28.73 3.35 14.88
N GLU A 31 29.85 2.82 14.39
CA GLU A 31 30.74 3.56 13.48
C GLU A 31 30.08 3.84 12.14
N GLN A 32 29.29 2.90 11.59
CA GLN A 32 28.59 3.06 10.33
C GLN A 32 27.47 4.10 10.45
N ILE A 33 26.73 4.12 11.55
CA ILE A 33 25.75 5.16 11.91
C ILE A 33 26.46 6.52 12.06
N ARG A 34 27.62 6.57 12.74
CA ARG A 34 28.41 7.80 12.92
C ARG A 34 29.00 8.32 11.60
N LYS A 35 29.46 7.42 10.73
CA LYS A 35 30.00 7.72 9.39
C LYS A 35 28.88 8.17 8.43
N ARG A 36 27.70 7.53 8.48
CA ARG A 36 26.49 7.92 7.71
C ARG A 36 25.94 9.27 8.18
N GLY A 37 25.83 9.51 9.49
CA GLY A 37 25.44 10.81 10.05
C GLY A 37 26.39 11.95 9.67
N LYS A 38 27.71 11.70 9.63
CA LYS A 38 28.71 12.66 9.13
C LYS A 38 28.63 12.88 7.62
N LYS A 39 28.33 11.85 6.82
CA LYS A 39 28.10 11.97 5.36
C LYS A 39 26.83 12.74 5.04
N ILE A 40 25.75 12.58 5.80
CA ILE A 40 24.51 13.35 5.65
C ILE A 40 24.75 14.82 6.03
N SER A 41 25.51 15.07 7.11
CA SER A 41 25.94 16.43 7.47
C SER A 41 26.81 17.08 6.38
N LYS A 42 27.73 16.33 5.76
CA LYS A 42 28.53 16.81 4.62
C LYS A 42 27.72 17.01 3.34
N LYS A 43 26.80 16.10 2.97
CA LYS A 43 25.92 16.25 1.80
C LYS A 43 24.95 17.43 1.96
N ALA A 44 24.45 17.67 3.18
CA ALA A 44 23.63 18.83 3.48
C ALA A 44 24.40 20.17 3.43
N VAL A 45 25.74 20.13 3.51
CA VAL A 45 26.62 21.29 3.36
C VAL A 45 27.11 21.45 1.91
N GLU A 46 27.30 20.35 1.16
CA GLU A 46 27.69 20.37 -0.26
C GLU A 46 26.55 20.78 -1.22
N GLU A 47 25.27 20.65 -0.83
CA GLU A 47 24.13 21.17 -1.60
C GLU A 47 24.03 22.72 -1.65
N GLN A 48 25.02 23.44 -1.10
CA GLN A 48 25.07 24.92 -1.10
C GLN A 48 26.10 25.53 -2.05
N GLN A 49 26.72 24.78 -2.98
CA GLN A 49 27.56 25.37 -4.03
C GLN A 49 27.05 25.03 -5.44
N PRO A 50 26.99 26.03 -6.36
CA PRO A 50 26.54 25.80 -7.72
C PRO A 50 27.65 25.07 -8.49
N THR A 51 27.36 23.85 -8.96
CA THR A 51 28.26 23.12 -9.85
C THR A 51 27.95 23.47 -11.30
N GLU A 52 28.96 23.96 -12.01
CA GLU A 52 28.95 24.24 -13.43
C GLU A 52 28.68 22.97 -14.25
N ALA A 53 27.87 23.12 -15.29
CA ALA A 53 27.45 22.04 -16.17
C ALA A 53 28.62 21.57 -17.04
N ILE A 54 29.01 20.30 -16.89
CA ILE A 54 29.77 19.57 -17.91
C ILE A 54 28.80 18.74 -18.75
N SER A 55 28.96 18.89 -20.07
CA SER A 55 28.12 18.39 -21.14
C SER A 55 28.04 16.87 -21.23
N GLY A 56 26.90 16.39 -21.71
CA GLY A 56 26.54 14.99 -21.88
C GLY A 56 27.53 14.12 -22.63
N ALA A 57 27.82 12.98 -22.03
CA ALA A 57 27.89 11.71 -22.72
C ALA A 57 26.91 10.78 -21.99
N ALA A 58 26.01 10.14 -22.73
CA ALA A 58 25.12 9.13 -22.20
C ALA A 58 25.98 7.95 -21.70
N VAL A 59 26.28 7.91 -20.40
CA VAL A 59 26.77 6.70 -19.78
C VAL A 59 25.56 5.77 -19.70
N GLN A 60 25.49 4.82 -20.63
CA GLN A 60 24.79 3.58 -20.39
C GLN A 60 25.41 2.99 -19.11
N GLU A 61 24.73 3.14 -17.98
CA GLU A 61 24.99 2.29 -16.83
C GLU A 61 24.70 0.86 -17.29
N GLN A 62 25.76 0.15 -17.69
CA GLN A 62 25.73 -1.30 -17.77
C GLN A 62 25.24 -1.79 -16.41
N SER A 63 24.05 -2.37 -16.41
CA SER A 63 23.40 -2.91 -15.22
C SER A 63 24.26 -4.03 -14.66
N ALA A 64 25.11 -3.71 -13.69
CA ALA A 64 25.90 -4.69 -12.97
C ALA A 64 24.94 -5.68 -12.26
N ALA A 65 25.25 -6.96 -12.38
CA ALA A 65 24.51 -8.04 -11.74
C ALA A 65 24.41 -7.81 -10.20
N PRO A 66 23.43 -8.44 -9.50
CA PRO A 66 23.47 -8.60 -8.05
C PRO A 66 24.86 -8.99 -7.55
N ASP A 67 25.30 -8.45 -6.41
CA ASP A 67 26.67 -8.63 -5.92
C ASP A 67 26.99 -10.11 -5.65
N TRP A 68 25.97 -10.95 -5.42
CA TRP A 68 26.09 -12.40 -5.29
C TRP A 68 26.31 -13.15 -6.63
N ILE A 69 26.00 -12.53 -7.78
CA ILE A 69 26.28 -13.06 -9.12
C ILE A 69 27.72 -12.75 -9.54
N VAL A 70 28.25 -11.60 -9.12
CA VAL A 70 29.63 -11.18 -9.42
C VAL A 70 30.65 -12.03 -8.67
N ASP A 71 30.27 -12.60 -7.51
CA ASP A 71 31.13 -13.42 -6.64
C ASP A 71 30.82 -14.93 -6.74
N SER A 72 30.37 -15.40 -7.91
CA SER A 72 30.08 -16.82 -8.18
C SER A 72 31.30 -17.73 -8.00
N GLN A 73 32.52 -17.19 -8.13
CA GLN A 73 33.78 -17.92 -7.99
C GLN A 73 34.18 -18.23 -6.53
N GLN A 74 33.47 -17.69 -5.53
CA GLN A 74 33.66 -18.00 -4.10
C GLN A 74 32.43 -18.68 -3.48
N ALA A 75 31.63 -19.41 -4.29
CA ALA A 75 30.53 -20.22 -3.76
C ALA A 75 31.09 -21.31 -2.83
N SER A 76 30.71 -21.31 -1.54
CA SER A 76 30.86 -22.54 -0.75
C SER A 76 29.79 -23.53 -1.25
N THR A 77 30.23 -24.69 -1.75
CA THR A 77 29.38 -25.87 -1.98
C THR A 77 29.51 -26.79 -0.76
N PRO A 78 28.77 -26.53 0.33
CA PRO A 78 28.96 -27.24 1.60
C PRO A 78 28.70 -28.75 1.49
N PHE A 79 27.91 -29.17 0.50
CA PHE A 79 27.53 -30.56 0.27
C PHE A 79 28.25 -31.20 -0.93
N GLY A 80 29.32 -30.57 -1.42
CA GLY A 80 30.09 -31.05 -2.57
C GLY A 80 29.53 -30.60 -3.92
N ASP A 81 30.31 -30.89 -4.97
CA ASP A 81 29.96 -30.52 -6.34
C ASP A 81 29.05 -31.56 -6.99
N LEU A 82 27.99 -31.08 -7.63
CA LEU A 82 27.06 -31.92 -8.37
C LEU A 82 27.66 -32.40 -9.69
N ASN A 83 27.24 -33.58 -10.12
CA ASN A 83 27.57 -34.11 -11.45
C ASN A 83 27.10 -33.13 -12.55
N PRO A 84 27.99 -32.68 -13.47
CA PRO A 84 27.62 -31.83 -14.60
C PRO A 84 26.45 -32.37 -15.44
N ASP A 85 26.34 -33.70 -15.57
CA ASP A 85 25.25 -34.32 -16.32
C ASP A 85 23.91 -34.07 -15.64
N LEU A 86 23.85 -34.19 -14.31
CA LEU A 86 22.65 -33.90 -13.52
C LEU A 86 22.25 -32.43 -13.62
N LYS A 87 23.22 -31.50 -13.59
CA LYS A 87 22.94 -30.07 -13.80
C LYS A 87 22.33 -29.80 -15.18
N SER A 88 22.90 -30.44 -16.21
CA SER A 88 22.42 -30.28 -17.58
C SER A 88 21.01 -30.86 -17.77
N TYR A 89 20.73 -32.00 -17.13
CA TYR A 89 19.42 -32.64 -17.15
C TYR A 89 18.36 -31.77 -16.48
N LEU A 90 18.62 -31.28 -15.27
CA LEU A 90 17.68 -30.39 -14.56
C LEU A 90 17.43 -29.10 -15.35
N ARG A 91 18.45 -28.57 -16.04
CA ARG A 91 18.31 -27.43 -16.95
C ARG A 91 17.33 -27.67 -18.09
N ASP A 92 17.46 -28.81 -18.76
CA ASP A 92 16.54 -29.17 -19.85
C ASP A 92 15.12 -29.44 -19.30
N MET A 93 15.00 -30.14 -18.18
CA MET A 93 13.70 -30.47 -17.59
C MET A 93 12.95 -29.24 -17.06
N ASP A 94 13.61 -28.30 -16.39
CA ASP A 94 12.95 -27.08 -15.90
C ASP A 94 12.41 -26.22 -17.05
N GLN A 95 13.16 -26.12 -18.15
CA GLN A 95 12.70 -25.41 -19.34
C GLN A 95 11.47 -26.10 -19.95
N ARG A 96 11.51 -27.42 -20.11
CA ARG A 96 10.37 -28.19 -20.63
C ARG A 96 9.14 -28.13 -19.74
N LEU A 97 9.31 -28.19 -18.42
CA LEU A 97 8.22 -28.04 -17.45
C LEU A 97 7.66 -26.61 -17.39
N THR A 98 8.44 -25.61 -17.79
CA THR A 98 7.99 -24.21 -17.91
C THR A 98 7.22 -23.97 -19.21
N ASP A 99 7.70 -24.51 -20.32
CA ASP A 99 7.09 -24.35 -21.65
C ASP A 99 5.91 -25.32 -21.88
N GLY A 100 5.85 -26.41 -21.12
CA GLY A 100 4.83 -27.45 -21.24
C GLY A 100 3.44 -26.96 -20.83
N SER A 101 2.43 -27.20 -21.68
CA SER A 101 1.04 -26.96 -21.30
C SER A 101 0.54 -28.06 -20.38
N THR A 102 -0.14 -27.72 -19.29
CA THR A 102 -0.81 -28.68 -18.38
C THR A 102 -1.98 -29.44 -19.03
N ALA A 103 -2.21 -29.25 -20.33
CA ALA A 103 -3.28 -29.88 -21.09
C ALA A 103 -3.05 -31.38 -21.34
N ASP A 104 -1.79 -31.84 -21.42
CA ASP A 104 -1.43 -33.26 -21.44
C ASP A 104 -0.88 -33.69 -20.07
N ASN A 105 -1.81 -33.96 -19.16
CA ASN A 105 -1.54 -34.19 -17.74
C ASN A 105 -0.59 -35.39 -17.48
N ASP A 106 -0.64 -36.43 -18.32
CA ASP A 106 0.11 -37.67 -18.11
C ASP A 106 1.60 -37.56 -18.46
N GLU A 107 1.95 -36.91 -19.57
CA GLU A 107 3.36 -36.68 -19.95
C GLU A 107 4.04 -35.72 -18.98
N TYR A 108 3.32 -34.68 -18.57
CA TYR A 108 3.79 -33.73 -17.57
C TYR A 108 4.03 -34.41 -16.21
N ALA A 109 3.11 -35.29 -15.77
CA ALA A 109 3.27 -36.06 -14.54
C ALA A 109 4.47 -37.02 -14.59
N MET A 110 4.67 -37.74 -15.70
CA MET A 110 5.83 -38.61 -15.88
C MET A 110 7.16 -37.85 -15.86
N MET A 111 7.22 -36.68 -16.50
CA MET A 111 8.40 -35.82 -16.50
C MET A 111 8.70 -35.28 -15.09
N MET A 112 7.66 -34.88 -14.35
CA MET A 112 7.77 -34.44 -12.96
C MET A 112 8.34 -35.56 -12.08
N GLU A 113 7.77 -36.77 -12.15
CA GLU A 113 8.21 -37.92 -11.36
C GLU A 113 9.67 -38.32 -11.67
N ALA A 114 10.04 -38.36 -12.96
CA ALA A 114 11.42 -38.63 -13.37
C ALA A 114 12.39 -37.56 -12.84
N THR A 115 12.00 -36.28 -12.90
CA THR A 115 12.83 -35.18 -12.39
C THR A 115 13.01 -35.28 -10.88
N LEU A 116 11.94 -35.55 -10.13
CA LEU A 116 12.01 -35.72 -8.66
C LEU A 116 12.86 -36.93 -8.25
N THR A 117 12.81 -38.00 -9.04
CA THR A 117 13.64 -39.20 -8.81
C THR A 117 15.13 -38.89 -8.98
N GLU A 118 15.51 -38.10 -9.99
CA GLU A 118 16.90 -37.66 -10.20
C GLU A 118 17.37 -36.64 -9.14
N MET A 119 16.45 -35.84 -8.59
CA MET A 119 16.74 -34.93 -7.48
C MET A 119 16.98 -35.68 -6.16
N ALA A 120 16.43 -36.89 -6.02
CA ALA A 120 16.51 -37.66 -4.79
C ALA A 120 17.98 -37.93 -4.39
N SER A 121 18.27 -37.83 -3.09
CA SER A 121 19.62 -37.93 -2.50
C SER A 121 20.59 -36.80 -2.84
N ASN A 122 20.19 -35.83 -3.67
CA ASN A 122 21.00 -34.65 -4.04
C ASN A 122 20.38 -33.33 -3.56
N GLU A 123 19.30 -33.36 -2.77
CA GLU A 123 18.47 -32.20 -2.43
C GLU A 123 19.28 -31.09 -1.75
N LEU A 124 20.17 -31.44 -0.80
CA LEU A 124 21.04 -30.51 -0.09
C LEU A 124 22.03 -29.82 -1.03
N ALA A 125 22.70 -30.60 -1.89
CA ALA A 125 23.66 -30.08 -2.86
C ALA A 125 22.97 -29.22 -3.93
N LEU A 126 21.81 -29.65 -4.44
CA LEU A 126 20.99 -28.91 -5.38
C LEU A 126 20.48 -27.59 -4.81
N SER A 127 20.06 -27.58 -3.55
CA SER A 127 19.53 -26.38 -2.89
C SER A 127 20.59 -25.31 -2.64
N THR A 128 21.86 -25.69 -2.57
CA THR A 128 22.98 -24.76 -2.28
C THR A 128 23.86 -24.46 -3.49
N ASP A 129 23.54 -25.05 -4.65
CA ASP A 129 24.27 -24.83 -5.89
C ASP A 129 23.79 -23.55 -6.62
N PRO A 130 24.72 -22.71 -7.13
CA PRO A 130 24.37 -21.48 -7.85
C PRO A 130 23.47 -21.66 -9.07
N GLU A 131 23.60 -22.78 -9.79
CA GLU A 131 22.87 -23.04 -11.04
C GLU A 131 21.56 -23.78 -10.76
N CYS A 132 21.56 -24.71 -9.81
CA CYS A 132 20.42 -25.57 -9.55
C CYS A 132 19.39 -24.98 -8.58
N ALA A 133 19.77 -24.09 -7.64
CA ALA A 133 18.87 -23.62 -6.59
C ALA A 133 17.58 -22.98 -7.11
N LEU A 134 17.67 -22.14 -8.16
CA LEU A 134 16.48 -21.55 -8.79
C LEU A 134 15.56 -22.61 -9.39
N MET A 135 16.14 -23.67 -9.96
CA MET A 135 15.38 -24.79 -10.53
C MET A 135 14.67 -25.57 -9.43
N VAL A 136 15.34 -25.76 -8.29
CA VAL A 136 14.70 -26.34 -7.09
C VAL A 136 13.53 -25.46 -6.63
N GLU A 137 13.66 -24.13 -6.64
CA GLU A 137 12.54 -23.22 -6.33
C GLU A 137 11.36 -23.42 -7.29
N HIS A 138 11.61 -23.50 -8.60
CA HIS A 138 10.56 -23.78 -9.58
C HIS A 138 9.91 -25.15 -9.36
N MET A 139 10.70 -26.17 -9.02
CA MET A 139 10.20 -27.50 -8.72
C MET A 139 9.31 -27.51 -7.47
N ILE A 140 9.70 -26.83 -6.39
CA ILE A 140 8.89 -26.70 -5.17
C ILE A 140 7.51 -26.07 -5.46
N LYS A 141 7.44 -25.08 -6.34
CA LYS A 141 6.17 -24.45 -6.77
C LYS A 141 5.24 -25.45 -7.49
N ARG A 142 5.79 -26.49 -8.12
CA ARG A 142 5.05 -27.54 -8.87
C ARG A 142 4.79 -28.81 -8.07
N MET A 143 5.60 -29.11 -7.05
CA MET A 143 5.49 -30.31 -6.21
C MET A 143 4.10 -30.45 -5.58
N GLY A 144 3.59 -31.68 -5.44
CA GLY A 144 2.42 -31.97 -4.63
C GLY A 144 2.74 -31.97 -3.13
N ASP A 145 1.76 -32.35 -2.31
CA ASP A 145 1.89 -32.34 -0.85
C ASP A 145 2.83 -33.43 -0.33
N PHE A 146 2.84 -34.59 -0.99
CA PHE A 146 3.72 -35.69 -0.63
C PHE A 146 5.18 -35.35 -0.95
N GLU A 147 5.43 -34.82 -2.14
CA GLU A 147 6.77 -34.48 -2.63
C GLU A 147 7.40 -33.37 -1.79
N LYS A 148 6.61 -32.35 -1.39
CA LYS A 148 7.09 -31.31 -0.46
C LYS A 148 7.52 -31.87 0.89
N ARG A 149 6.81 -32.88 1.40
CA ARG A 149 7.18 -33.54 2.66
C ARG A 149 8.48 -34.33 2.50
N VAL A 150 8.65 -35.07 1.40
CA VAL A 150 9.89 -35.81 1.09
C VAL A 150 11.07 -34.85 0.98
N PHE A 151 10.90 -33.76 0.21
CA PHE A 151 11.92 -32.74 0.03
C PHE A 151 12.35 -32.11 1.37
N ALA A 152 11.38 -31.71 2.20
CA ALA A 152 11.69 -31.13 3.50
C ALA A 152 12.35 -32.13 4.47
N ASP A 153 11.93 -33.40 4.45
CA ASP A 153 12.56 -34.47 5.24
C ASP A 153 14.04 -34.66 4.86
N ALA A 154 14.36 -34.57 3.57
CA ALA A 154 15.72 -34.71 3.04
C ALA A 154 16.67 -33.58 3.48
N LEU A 155 16.14 -32.40 3.84
CA LEU A 155 16.96 -31.28 4.33
C LEU A 155 17.23 -31.35 5.83
N MET A 156 16.53 -32.21 6.58
CA MET A 156 16.61 -32.27 8.04
C MET A 156 18.01 -32.65 8.51
N GLY A 157 18.48 -31.99 9.58
CA GLY A 157 19.82 -32.17 10.13
C GLY A 157 20.87 -31.20 9.59
N GLU A 158 20.58 -30.54 8.45
CA GLU A 158 21.47 -29.59 7.79
C GLU A 158 20.77 -28.24 7.49
N ILE A 159 19.62 -27.98 8.11
CA ILE A 159 18.84 -26.75 7.91
C ILE A 159 19.67 -25.52 8.25
N ASN A 160 20.48 -25.56 9.31
CA ASN A 160 21.36 -24.45 9.68
C ASN A 160 22.36 -24.06 8.57
N THR A 161 22.83 -25.05 7.81
CA THR A 161 23.75 -24.85 6.69
C THR A 161 23.01 -24.28 5.48
N VAL A 162 21.85 -24.84 5.15
CA VAL A 162 21.03 -24.43 4.00
C VAL A 162 20.46 -23.01 4.19
N ILE A 163 19.91 -22.71 5.37
CA ILE A 163 19.29 -21.41 5.68
C ILE A 163 20.30 -20.25 5.63
N SER A 164 21.57 -20.55 5.95
CA SER A 164 22.68 -19.60 5.96
C SER A 164 23.36 -19.44 4.60
N ASN A 165 23.06 -20.33 3.65
CA ASN A 165 23.64 -20.32 2.32
C ASN A 165 22.96 -19.27 1.43
N ARG A 166 23.75 -18.60 0.58
CA ARG A 166 23.28 -17.52 -0.28
C ARG A 166 22.20 -17.91 -1.30
N PHE A 167 22.14 -19.19 -1.67
CA PHE A 167 21.13 -19.75 -2.56
C PHE A 167 20.11 -20.59 -1.79
N GLY A 168 20.60 -21.42 -0.85
CA GLY A 168 19.75 -22.28 -0.01
C GLY A 168 18.71 -21.50 0.78
N SER A 169 19.02 -20.26 1.19
CA SER A 169 18.03 -19.40 1.85
C SER A 169 16.80 -19.16 0.98
N HIS A 170 16.96 -18.94 -0.33
CA HIS A 170 15.84 -18.71 -1.24
C HIS A 170 15.00 -19.97 -1.47
N VAL A 171 15.64 -21.13 -1.51
CA VAL A 171 14.96 -22.43 -1.56
C VAL A 171 14.06 -22.63 -0.32
N ILE A 172 14.57 -22.31 0.87
CA ILE A 172 13.80 -22.39 2.12
C ILE A 172 12.66 -21.36 2.16
N GLU A 173 12.88 -20.13 1.67
CA GLU A 173 11.81 -19.12 1.52
C GLU A 173 10.67 -19.65 0.64
N THR A 174 11.02 -20.15 -0.55
CA THR A 174 10.07 -20.69 -1.52
C THR A 174 9.34 -21.92 -0.95
N PHE A 175 10.05 -22.78 -0.22
CA PHE A 175 9.43 -23.89 0.50
C PHE A 175 8.38 -23.44 1.51
N PHE A 176 8.69 -22.47 2.38
CA PHE A 176 7.72 -21.98 3.37
C PHE A 176 6.51 -21.33 2.71
N GLU A 177 6.71 -20.56 1.64
CA GLU A 177 5.60 -19.94 0.91
C GLU A 177 4.68 -20.97 0.26
N CYS A 178 5.27 -21.94 -0.47
CA CYS A 178 4.50 -22.97 -1.19
C CYS A 178 3.85 -24.00 -0.24
N SER A 179 4.32 -24.08 1.00
CA SER A 179 3.79 -25.03 2.00
C SER A 179 2.51 -24.56 2.69
N LYS A 180 2.11 -23.28 2.55
CA LYS A 180 0.90 -22.72 3.19
C LYS A 180 -0.36 -23.55 2.90
N GLY A 181 -0.58 -23.90 1.63
CA GLY A 181 -1.74 -24.70 1.22
C GLY A 181 -1.70 -26.14 1.76
N THR A 182 -0.52 -26.77 1.76
CA THR A 182 -0.32 -28.12 2.31
C THR A 182 -0.58 -28.15 3.81
N ILE A 183 -0.07 -27.16 4.56
CA ILE A 183 -0.31 -27.04 6.01
C ILE A 183 -1.81 -26.93 6.34
N MET A 184 -2.57 -26.18 5.54
CA MET A 184 -4.02 -26.06 5.71
C MET A 184 -4.76 -27.37 5.46
N ARG A 185 -4.36 -28.13 4.42
CA ARG A 185 -4.93 -29.45 4.12
C ARG A 185 -4.60 -30.48 5.20
N GLU A 186 -3.33 -30.56 5.61
CA GLU A 186 -2.90 -31.43 6.73
C GLU A 186 -3.69 -31.12 8.01
N SER A 187 -3.91 -29.84 8.31
CA SER A 187 -4.67 -29.40 9.49
C SER A 187 -6.15 -29.75 9.42
N SER A 188 -6.66 -30.00 8.22
CA SER A 188 -8.03 -30.47 7.97
C SER A 188 -8.13 -32.00 7.98
N GLY A 189 -7.01 -32.70 8.20
CA GLY A 189 -6.91 -34.16 8.18
C GLY A 189 -6.70 -34.76 6.78
N ASP A 190 -6.53 -33.91 5.76
CA ASP A 190 -6.22 -34.34 4.39
C ASP A 190 -4.71 -34.46 4.22
N ILE A 191 -4.19 -35.65 4.53
CA ILE A 191 -2.76 -35.97 4.46
C ILE A 191 -2.52 -36.80 3.21
N ALA A 192 -1.74 -36.24 2.27
CA ALA A 192 -1.34 -36.93 1.05
C ALA A 192 -0.61 -38.25 1.37
N GLN A 193 -1.05 -39.30 0.68
CA GLN A 193 -0.52 -40.66 0.83
C GLN A 193 0.57 -40.93 -0.21
N PRO A 194 1.55 -41.81 0.08
CA PRO A 194 2.54 -42.22 -0.90
C PRO A 194 1.91 -42.93 -2.11
N PRO A 195 2.57 -42.96 -3.27
CA PRO A 195 2.16 -43.77 -4.41
C PRO A 195 1.97 -45.25 -4.02
N LYS A 196 0.96 -45.90 -4.61
CA LYS A 196 0.50 -47.25 -4.20
C LYS A 196 1.57 -48.34 -4.32
N ASP A 197 2.61 -48.12 -5.12
CA ASP A 197 3.68 -49.08 -5.40
C ASP A 197 4.84 -49.00 -4.38
N ALA A 198 4.85 -48.01 -3.49
CA ALA A 198 5.91 -47.80 -2.49
C ALA A 198 5.68 -48.51 -1.15
N ASN A 199 4.62 -49.32 -1.02
CA ASN A 199 4.25 -50.05 0.20
C ASN A 199 5.13 -51.31 0.44
N GLY A 200 6.45 -51.15 0.38
CA GLY A 200 7.39 -52.16 0.85
C GLY A 200 7.41 -52.22 2.38
N GLU A 201 7.48 -53.43 2.95
CA GLU A 201 7.67 -53.67 4.39
C GLU A 201 9.01 -53.07 4.85
N GLY A 202 9.01 -51.79 5.24
CA GLY A 202 10.21 -51.03 5.60
C GLY A 202 10.16 -49.53 5.30
N ALA A 203 9.15 -49.04 4.57
CA ALA A 203 8.97 -47.60 4.37
C ALA A 203 8.56 -46.93 5.69
N GLY A 204 9.45 -46.10 6.25
CA GLY A 204 9.17 -45.31 7.46
C GLY A 204 7.99 -44.35 7.27
N GLU A 205 7.33 -43.96 8.37
CA GLU A 205 6.26 -42.97 8.35
C GLU A 205 6.83 -41.57 8.06
N LEU A 206 6.51 -41.00 6.89
CA LEU A 206 6.93 -39.66 6.52
C LEU A 206 6.26 -38.62 7.44
N ARG A 207 7.03 -37.67 7.96
CA ARG A 207 6.52 -36.60 8.83
C ARG A 207 5.60 -35.66 8.05
N THR A 208 4.60 -35.07 8.71
CA THR A 208 3.77 -33.99 8.14
C THR A 208 4.58 -32.70 8.05
N ILE A 209 4.24 -31.78 7.14
CA ILE A 209 4.89 -30.46 7.05
C ILE A 209 4.76 -29.71 8.38
N THR A 210 3.60 -29.79 9.02
CA THR A 210 3.39 -29.22 10.36
C THR A 210 4.42 -29.72 11.39
N LYS A 211 4.77 -31.01 11.36
CA LYS A 211 5.80 -31.60 12.23
C LYS A 211 7.21 -31.23 11.79
N LEU A 212 7.49 -31.23 10.48
CA LEU A 212 8.78 -30.82 9.93
C LEU A 212 9.09 -29.35 10.26
N VAL A 213 8.11 -28.45 10.20
CA VAL A 213 8.27 -27.05 10.62
C VAL A 213 8.64 -26.95 12.10
N ALA A 214 8.05 -27.77 12.96
CA ALA A 214 8.40 -27.82 14.38
C ALA A 214 9.85 -28.30 14.59
N GLU A 215 10.27 -29.33 13.87
CA GLU A 215 11.64 -29.86 13.95
C GLU A 215 12.68 -28.91 13.34
N ILE A 216 12.35 -28.20 12.26
CA ILE A 216 13.16 -27.10 11.70
C ILE A 216 13.41 -26.03 12.76
N ILE A 217 12.37 -25.62 13.49
CA ILE A 217 12.49 -24.64 14.58
C ILE A 217 13.44 -25.16 15.67
N ASP A 218 13.32 -26.44 16.03
CA ASP A 218 14.15 -27.06 17.05
C ASP A 218 15.62 -27.13 16.63
N GLU A 219 15.89 -27.33 15.33
CA GLU A 219 17.24 -27.35 14.78
C GLU A 219 17.89 -25.96 14.74
N ILE A 220 17.14 -24.89 14.43
CA ILE A 220 17.70 -23.53 14.30
C ILE A 220 17.85 -22.81 15.64
N ILE A 221 17.04 -23.14 16.66
CA ILE A 221 17.04 -22.44 17.96
C ILE A 221 18.45 -22.34 18.58
N PRO A 222 19.26 -23.42 18.65
CA PRO A 222 20.59 -23.35 19.25
C PRO A 222 21.56 -22.37 18.59
N LYS A 223 21.36 -22.05 17.30
CA LYS A 223 22.21 -21.14 16.52
C LYS A 223 21.51 -19.83 16.15
N ILE A 224 20.32 -19.57 16.70
CA ILE A 224 19.47 -18.47 16.22
C ILE A 224 20.17 -17.10 16.33
N GLY A 225 20.99 -16.88 17.36
CA GLY A 225 21.80 -15.68 17.53
C GLY A 225 22.80 -15.44 16.41
N ASP A 226 23.43 -16.50 15.88
CA ASP A 226 24.33 -16.41 14.73
C ASP A 226 23.54 -16.21 13.42
N LEU A 227 22.40 -16.89 13.29
CA LEU A 227 21.56 -16.82 12.10
C LEU A 227 21.00 -15.42 11.86
N ILE A 228 20.59 -14.69 12.91
CA ILE A 228 20.07 -13.33 12.76
C ILE A 228 21.15 -12.31 12.36
N LEU A 229 22.42 -12.63 12.53
CA LEU A 229 23.56 -11.82 12.06
C LEU A 229 23.91 -12.14 10.60
N ASN A 230 23.52 -13.30 10.08
CA ASN A 230 23.73 -13.68 8.70
C ASN A 230 22.67 -13.03 7.78
N PRO A 231 23.06 -12.18 6.81
CA PRO A 231 22.14 -11.53 5.88
C PRO A 231 21.19 -12.49 5.14
N HIS A 232 21.67 -13.69 4.79
CA HIS A 232 20.89 -14.69 4.05
C HIS A 232 19.85 -15.36 4.94
N ALA A 233 20.22 -15.81 6.14
CA ALA A 233 19.31 -16.50 7.06
C ALA A 233 18.18 -15.60 7.58
N THR A 234 18.36 -14.27 7.59
CA THR A 234 17.30 -13.34 8.00
C THR A 234 16.04 -13.41 7.14
N TYR A 235 16.12 -13.83 5.87
CA TYR A 235 14.94 -13.94 4.99
C TYR A 235 14.10 -15.18 5.33
N PRO A 236 14.65 -16.41 5.34
CA PRO A 236 13.94 -17.59 5.82
C PRO A 236 13.32 -17.43 7.21
N ILE A 237 14.02 -16.80 8.17
CA ILE A 237 13.48 -16.55 9.52
C ILE A 237 12.23 -15.66 9.45
N ARG A 238 12.20 -14.66 8.56
CA ARG A 238 11.00 -13.83 8.34
C ARG A 238 9.86 -14.64 7.75
N TYR A 239 10.13 -15.45 6.74
CA TYR A 239 9.14 -16.35 6.13
C TYR A 239 8.58 -17.34 7.16
N LEU A 240 9.43 -17.88 8.04
CA LEU A 240 9.01 -18.78 9.11
C LEU A 240 8.12 -18.06 10.14
N LEU A 241 8.51 -16.87 10.61
CA LEU A 241 7.67 -16.07 11.51
C LEU A 241 6.32 -15.71 10.86
N HIS A 242 6.32 -15.39 9.57
CA HIS A 242 5.12 -15.13 8.79
C HIS A 242 4.23 -16.38 8.66
N LEU A 243 4.82 -17.53 8.33
CA LEU A 243 4.14 -18.82 8.22
C LEU A 243 3.48 -19.23 9.56
N LEU A 244 4.16 -18.96 10.67
CA LEU A 244 3.67 -19.28 12.02
C LEU A 244 2.57 -18.33 12.51
N SER A 245 2.66 -17.04 12.15
CA SER A 245 1.72 -16.00 12.62
C SER A 245 0.49 -15.81 11.72
N GLY A 246 0.62 -16.11 10.42
CA GLY A 246 -0.39 -15.80 9.41
C GLY A 246 -0.55 -14.31 9.10
N ASP A 247 0.41 -13.45 9.50
CA ASP A 247 0.33 -12.00 9.31
C ASP A 247 0.61 -11.58 7.86
N VAL A 248 -0.43 -11.28 7.08
CA VAL A 248 -0.37 -10.89 5.64
C VAL A 248 0.20 -9.48 5.41
N SER A 249 1.04 -8.95 6.30
CA SER A 249 1.63 -7.63 6.15
C SER A 249 2.65 -7.57 4.99
N ASP A 250 2.18 -7.20 3.80
CA ASP A 250 2.95 -7.03 2.54
C ASP A 250 4.22 -6.18 2.66
N SER A 251 4.31 -5.29 3.67
CA SER A 251 5.45 -4.38 3.82
C SER A 251 6.72 -5.09 4.29
N VAL A 252 6.61 -6.27 4.92
CA VAL A 252 7.75 -6.94 5.57
C VAL A 252 8.38 -8.04 4.69
N MET A 253 7.60 -8.59 3.77
CA MET A 253 8.00 -9.66 2.85
C MET A 253 8.62 -9.13 1.55
N LYS A 254 8.61 -7.82 1.32
CA LYS A 254 9.16 -7.21 0.10
C LYS A 254 10.67 -7.43 0.01
N ARG A 255 11.08 -8.29 -0.94
CA ARG A 255 12.47 -8.43 -1.37
C ARG A 255 13.01 -7.09 -1.88
N SER A 256 14.34 -6.96 -1.93
CA SER A 256 14.97 -5.74 -2.44
C SER A 256 14.53 -5.44 -3.87
N LYS A 257 14.40 -4.15 -4.24
CA LYS A 257 14.05 -3.74 -5.61
C LYS A 257 14.98 -4.34 -6.67
N LYS A 258 16.26 -4.57 -6.32
CA LYS A 258 17.26 -5.21 -7.19
C LYS A 258 16.92 -6.69 -7.44
N SER A 259 16.53 -7.42 -6.38
CA SER A 259 16.09 -8.82 -6.48
C SER A 259 14.78 -8.95 -7.28
N GLN A 260 13.80 -8.09 -7.01
CA GLN A 260 12.54 -8.04 -7.76
C GLN A 260 12.77 -7.78 -9.26
N ASN A 261 13.59 -6.77 -9.59
CA ASN A 261 13.91 -6.49 -11.00
C ASN A 261 14.70 -7.61 -11.68
N TRP A 262 15.48 -8.40 -10.94
CA TRP A 262 16.20 -9.55 -11.50
C TRP A 262 15.24 -10.70 -11.79
N LEU A 263 14.34 -11.02 -10.85
CA LEU A 263 13.26 -12.00 -11.03
C LEU A 263 12.39 -11.62 -12.23
N SER A 264 11.89 -10.39 -12.32
CA SER A 264 11.06 -9.96 -13.46
C SER A 264 11.76 -10.02 -14.84
N ARG A 265 13.08 -10.24 -14.89
CA ARG A 265 13.85 -10.37 -16.13
C ARG A 265 14.27 -11.81 -16.45
N HIS A 266 14.36 -12.68 -15.45
CA HIS A 266 14.91 -14.04 -15.58
C HIS A 266 13.92 -15.13 -15.15
N ASP A 267 12.86 -14.76 -14.44
CA ASP A 267 11.81 -15.63 -13.94
C ASP A 267 10.46 -15.19 -14.53
N ASN A 268 10.04 -15.88 -15.60
CA ASN A 268 8.72 -15.71 -16.22
C ASN A 268 7.65 -16.62 -15.59
N PHE A 269 8.00 -17.39 -14.55
CA PHE A 269 7.11 -18.41 -13.97
C PHE A 269 5.90 -17.78 -13.26
N ASP A 270 6.13 -16.71 -12.48
CA ASP A 270 5.06 -16.08 -11.68
C ASP A 270 3.97 -15.41 -12.55
N ALA A 271 4.31 -14.92 -13.74
CA ALA A 271 3.35 -14.32 -14.67
C ALA A 271 2.34 -15.35 -15.24
N MET A 272 2.68 -16.63 -15.25
CA MET A 272 1.82 -17.71 -15.77
C MET A 272 0.86 -18.24 -14.69
N ASN A 273 1.16 -18.00 -13.40
CA ASN A 273 0.40 -18.50 -12.25
C ASN A 273 -0.54 -17.44 -11.60
N GLU A 274 -0.56 -16.20 -12.12
CA GLU A 274 -1.43 -15.08 -11.68
C GLU A 274 -2.95 -15.36 -11.77
N GLN A 275 -3.37 -16.53 -12.26
CA GLN A 275 -4.79 -16.89 -12.43
C GLN A 275 -5.38 -17.68 -11.25
N GLN A 276 -4.60 -18.05 -10.24
CA GLN A 276 -5.13 -18.72 -9.04
C GLN A 276 -5.65 -17.69 -8.02
N GLN A 277 -6.87 -17.90 -7.51
CA GLN A 277 -7.38 -17.12 -6.39
C GLN A 277 -6.52 -17.42 -5.15
N GLU A 278 -5.84 -16.41 -4.60
CA GLU A 278 -5.13 -16.54 -3.33
C GLU A 278 -6.12 -16.95 -2.22
N GLU A 279 -6.06 -18.21 -1.80
CA GLU A 279 -6.78 -18.67 -0.62
C GLU A 279 -6.14 -18.06 0.62
N TYR A 280 -6.95 -17.45 1.49
CA TYR A 280 -6.45 -16.79 2.70
C TYR A 280 -5.81 -17.82 3.65
N TYR A 281 -4.49 -17.74 3.81
CA TYR A 281 -3.75 -18.63 4.69
C TYR A 281 -4.14 -18.45 6.16
N ARG A 282 -4.40 -19.56 6.86
CA ARG A 282 -4.69 -19.58 8.29
C ARG A 282 -3.77 -20.57 9.00
N PRO A 283 -2.88 -20.11 9.90
CA PRO A 283 -1.96 -21.01 10.57
C PRO A 283 -2.70 -21.93 11.55
N PRO A 284 -2.24 -23.18 11.72
CA PRO A 284 -2.75 -24.11 12.73
C PRO A 284 -2.60 -23.55 14.15
N LYS A 285 -3.51 -23.93 15.07
CA LYS A 285 -3.49 -23.41 16.45
C LYS A 285 -2.16 -23.63 17.19
N HIS A 286 -1.53 -24.80 16.99
CA HIS A 286 -0.26 -25.14 17.63
C HIS A 286 0.92 -24.30 17.11
N PHE A 287 0.82 -23.66 15.95
CA PHE A 287 1.87 -22.76 15.45
C PHE A 287 2.05 -21.53 16.34
N LYS A 288 1.03 -21.14 17.12
CA LYS A 288 1.18 -20.09 18.14
C LYS A 288 2.24 -20.47 19.20
N GLU A 289 2.29 -21.75 19.59
CA GLU A 289 3.27 -22.24 20.54
C GLU A 289 4.67 -22.25 19.94
N LEU A 290 4.79 -22.69 18.68
CA LEU A 290 6.03 -22.66 17.91
C LEU A 290 6.56 -21.23 17.71
N PHE A 291 5.69 -20.28 17.35
CA PHE A 291 6.06 -18.86 17.24
C PHE A 291 6.61 -18.34 18.56
N ASN A 292 5.92 -18.63 19.67
CA ASN A 292 6.38 -18.20 20.99
C ASN A 292 7.69 -18.87 21.40
N LYS A 293 7.91 -20.13 21.03
CA LYS A 293 9.18 -20.84 21.24
C LYS A 293 10.33 -20.14 20.50
N LEU A 294 10.16 -19.88 19.20
CA LEU A 294 11.14 -19.19 18.38
C LEU A 294 11.39 -17.75 18.85
N ARG A 295 10.32 -17.01 19.17
CA ARG A 295 10.40 -15.64 19.70
C ARG A 295 11.19 -15.58 21.01
N ARG A 296 10.96 -16.50 21.94
CA ARG A 296 11.71 -16.56 23.21
C ARG A 296 13.18 -16.84 22.95
N ALA A 297 13.49 -17.83 22.12
CA ALA A 297 14.89 -18.12 21.75
C ALA A 297 15.58 -16.90 21.10
N LEU A 298 14.87 -16.15 20.24
CA LEU A 298 15.36 -14.89 19.69
C LEU A 298 15.62 -13.85 20.78
N PHE A 299 14.67 -13.64 21.70
CA PHE A 299 14.82 -12.69 22.79
C PHE A 299 16.00 -13.06 23.70
N ASP A 300 16.09 -14.32 24.10
CA ASP A 300 17.15 -14.86 24.97
C ASP A 300 18.54 -14.86 24.30
N SER A 301 18.59 -14.80 22.96
CA SER A 301 19.85 -14.68 22.23
C SER A 301 20.50 -13.29 22.37
N PHE A 302 19.74 -12.27 22.76
CA PHE A 302 20.27 -10.93 23.03
C PHE A 302 20.70 -10.79 24.48
N THR A 303 21.94 -10.35 24.72
CA THR A 303 22.50 -10.18 26.07
C THR A 303 21.97 -8.91 26.74
N SER A 304 21.56 -7.91 25.96
CA SER A 304 21.05 -6.65 26.48
C SER A 304 20.01 -5.99 25.56
N PRO A 305 19.14 -5.12 26.10
CA PRO A 305 18.21 -4.33 25.27
C PRO A 305 18.91 -3.46 24.22
N ALA A 306 20.19 -3.13 24.43
CA ALA A 306 20.98 -2.38 23.46
C ALA A 306 21.24 -3.17 22.16
N GLU A 307 21.36 -4.49 22.25
CA GLU A 307 21.53 -5.36 21.08
C GLU A 307 20.25 -5.45 20.26
N ILE A 308 19.07 -5.52 20.90
CA ILE A 308 17.77 -5.46 20.23
C ILE A 308 17.64 -4.14 19.44
N ARG A 309 18.07 -3.02 20.04
CA ARG A 309 18.09 -1.72 19.35
C ARG A 309 19.07 -1.68 18.18
N ALA A 310 20.26 -2.25 18.33
CA ALA A 310 21.21 -2.35 17.21
C ALA A 310 20.66 -3.21 16.07
N PHE A 311 20.00 -4.32 16.41
CA PHE A 311 19.34 -5.23 15.48
C PHE A 311 18.23 -4.52 14.68
N GLY A 312 17.35 -3.76 15.36
CA GLY A 312 16.25 -3.03 14.74
C GLY A 312 16.64 -1.83 13.87
N VAL A 313 17.91 -1.39 13.94
CA VAL A 313 18.48 -0.34 13.07
C VAL A 313 19.13 -0.94 11.81
N SER A 314 19.46 -2.24 11.83
CA SER A 314 20.09 -2.91 10.69
C SER A 314 19.08 -3.20 9.57
N ASP A 315 19.53 -3.15 8.31
CA ASP A 315 18.66 -3.37 7.15
C ASP A 315 18.06 -4.80 7.12
N HIS A 316 18.72 -5.78 7.75
CA HIS A 316 18.30 -7.19 7.80
C HIS A 316 17.48 -7.52 9.05
N GLY A 317 17.80 -6.90 10.19
CA GLY A 317 17.11 -7.16 11.46
C GLY A 317 15.85 -6.32 11.66
N ALA A 318 15.80 -5.10 11.12
CA ALA A 318 14.64 -4.22 11.21
C ALA A 318 13.32 -4.90 10.81
N PRO A 319 13.23 -5.64 9.67
CA PRO A 319 11.97 -6.26 9.29
C PRO A 319 11.57 -7.44 10.21
N ILE A 320 12.53 -8.20 10.76
CA ILE A 320 12.24 -9.22 11.78
C ILE A 320 11.65 -8.57 13.02
N LEU A 321 12.29 -7.51 13.54
CA LEU A 321 11.78 -6.80 14.71
C LEU A 321 10.37 -6.24 14.44
N GLN A 322 10.11 -5.70 13.25
CA GLN A 322 8.77 -5.23 12.88
C GLN A 322 7.69 -6.33 12.88
N LEU A 323 8.03 -7.59 12.53
CA LEU A 323 7.10 -8.73 12.68
C LEU A 323 6.84 -9.04 14.15
N LEU A 324 7.90 -9.06 14.96
CA LEU A 324 7.81 -9.33 16.39
C LEU A 324 6.93 -8.29 17.11
N LEU A 325 7.10 -6.99 16.79
CA LEU A 325 6.28 -5.91 17.34
C LEU A 325 4.79 -6.04 16.98
N ARG A 326 4.48 -6.38 15.71
CA ARG A 326 3.09 -6.63 15.29
C ARG A 326 2.51 -7.85 15.98
N TYR A 327 3.30 -8.91 16.15
CA TYR A 327 2.87 -10.10 16.86
C TYR A 327 2.57 -9.79 18.34
N GLU A 328 3.42 -9.01 19.02
CA GLU A 328 3.17 -8.54 20.40
C GLU A 328 1.86 -7.75 20.48
N LYS A 329 1.63 -6.80 19.56
CA LYS A 329 0.37 -6.04 19.48
C LYS A 329 -0.85 -6.95 19.30
N ASN A 330 -0.79 -7.87 18.33
CA ASN A 330 -1.90 -8.77 18.01
C ASN A 330 -2.25 -9.73 19.16
N ASN A 331 -1.26 -10.06 20.00
CA ASN A 331 -1.46 -10.90 21.20
C ASN A 331 -1.68 -10.09 22.48
N LYS A 332 -1.74 -8.75 22.42
CA LYS A 332 -1.88 -7.85 23.58
C LYS A 332 -0.75 -7.97 24.60
N GLU A 333 0.47 -8.21 24.12
CA GLU A 333 1.70 -8.31 24.91
C GLU A 333 2.56 -7.03 24.81
N ASN A 334 2.07 -6.03 24.09
CA ASN A 334 2.71 -4.74 23.80
C ASN A 334 2.72 -3.76 25.00
N GLU A 335 2.27 -4.18 26.18
CA GLU A 335 2.33 -3.39 27.43
C GLU A 335 3.23 -4.03 28.49
N SER A 336 3.91 -5.14 28.18
CA SER A 336 4.83 -5.75 29.12
C SER A 336 6.14 -4.99 29.18
N ALA A 337 6.61 -4.71 30.40
CA ALA A 337 8.01 -4.33 30.63
C ALA A 337 8.93 -5.43 30.09
N ASP A 338 10.09 -5.05 29.55
CA ASP A 338 11.05 -5.95 28.91
C ASP A 338 10.53 -6.65 27.63
N SER A 339 9.45 -6.16 27.02
CA SER A 339 9.04 -6.59 25.67
C SER A 339 10.02 -6.13 24.57
N PHE A 340 9.88 -6.65 23.35
CA PHE A 340 10.63 -6.10 22.20
C PHE A 340 10.27 -4.63 21.97
N LEU A 341 9.00 -4.27 22.17
CA LEU A 341 8.56 -2.88 22.09
C LEU A 341 9.21 -2.00 23.17
N ASP A 342 9.24 -2.45 24.42
CA ASP A 342 9.86 -1.69 25.51
C ASP A 342 11.37 -1.52 25.30
N SER A 343 12.05 -2.61 24.88
CA SER A 343 13.47 -2.61 24.55
C SER A 343 13.81 -1.62 23.42
N TRP A 344 12.97 -1.59 22.37
CA TRP A 344 13.09 -0.62 21.26
C TRP A 344 12.84 0.81 21.72
N MET A 345 11.83 1.03 22.56
CA MET A 345 11.47 2.34 23.11
C MET A 345 12.36 2.78 24.28
N ASP A 346 13.44 2.05 24.55
CA ASP A 346 14.44 2.34 25.58
C ASP A 346 13.85 2.37 27.00
N GLY A 347 13.01 1.38 27.32
CA GLY A 347 12.42 1.19 28.64
C GLY A 347 11.24 2.12 28.94
N LEU A 348 10.63 2.72 27.92
CA LEU A 348 9.55 3.69 28.10
C LEU A 348 8.33 3.08 28.81
N ILE A 349 7.97 1.83 28.50
CA ILE A 349 6.83 1.14 29.09
C ILE A 349 7.13 0.84 30.56
N GLY A 350 8.35 0.33 30.86
CA GLY A 350 8.83 0.15 32.22
C GLY A 350 8.78 1.45 33.05
N GLN A 351 9.26 2.57 32.48
CA GLN A 351 9.21 3.89 33.13
C GLN A 351 7.77 4.36 33.40
N ILE A 352 6.84 4.15 32.45
CA ILE A 352 5.43 4.51 32.65
C ILE A 352 4.81 3.70 33.80
N GLN A 353 5.20 2.42 33.93
CA GLN A 353 4.69 1.54 34.99
C GLN A 353 5.29 1.84 36.36
N SER A 354 6.59 2.18 36.44
CA SER A 354 7.27 2.46 37.71
C SER A 354 7.05 3.89 38.22
N ASP A 355 7.28 4.87 37.36
CA ASP A 355 7.38 6.28 37.73
C ASP A 355 6.12 7.06 37.36
N GLY A 356 5.24 6.45 36.56
CA GLY A 356 4.03 7.07 36.04
C GLY A 356 4.26 7.85 34.75
N SER A 357 3.17 8.12 34.03
CA SER A 357 3.24 8.72 32.69
C SER A 357 3.90 10.10 32.68
N LYS A 358 3.72 10.93 33.71
CA LYS A 358 4.16 12.34 33.71
C LYS A 358 5.68 12.49 33.76
N ASP A 359 6.37 11.61 34.46
CA ASP A 359 7.80 11.69 34.76
C ASP A 359 8.69 10.99 33.71
N ALA A 360 8.08 10.33 32.73
CA ALA A 360 8.77 9.71 31.59
C ALA A 360 9.66 10.73 30.86
N LYS A 361 10.89 10.31 30.52
CA LYS A 361 11.91 11.17 29.88
C LYS A 361 12.14 10.78 28.42
N PRO A 362 12.48 11.74 27.54
CA PRO A 362 12.78 11.43 26.16
C PRO A 362 14.11 10.66 26.05
N SER A 363 14.10 9.56 25.30
CA SER A 363 15.29 8.78 24.98
C SER A 363 16.07 9.40 23.82
N SER A 364 17.40 9.41 23.95
CA SER A 364 18.33 9.78 22.89
C SER A 364 18.26 8.81 21.71
N HIS A 365 18.06 7.52 21.99
CA HIS A 365 17.90 6.48 20.97
C HIS A 365 16.68 6.77 20.09
N VAL A 366 15.50 6.90 20.70
CA VAL A 366 14.25 7.17 19.97
C VAL A 366 14.33 8.48 19.20
N THR A 367 14.91 9.53 19.79
CA THR A 367 15.12 10.81 19.09
C THR A 367 15.96 10.66 17.82
N THR A 368 16.92 9.73 17.82
CA THR A 368 17.79 9.45 16.68
C THR A 368 17.08 8.59 15.64
N THR A 369 16.37 7.54 16.04
CA THR A 369 15.68 6.61 15.12
C THR A 369 14.54 7.27 14.36
N LEU A 370 13.87 8.28 14.93
CA LEU A 370 12.86 9.09 14.24
C LEU A 370 13.38 9.77 12.96
N LEU A 371 14.69 9.97 12.84
CA LEU A 371 15.31 10.72 11.75
C LEU A 371 16.18 9.84 10.85
N ASP A 372 16.40 8.57 11.21
CA ASP A 372 17.25 7.64 10.47
C ASP A 372 16.50 6.93 9.33
N THR A 373 17.15 6.72 8.19
CA THR A 373 16.50 6.18 6.97
C THR A 373 16.00 4.76 7.11
N THR A 374 16.63 3.93 7.94
CA THR A 374 16.22 2.53 8.13
C THR A 374 15.39 2.40 9.41
N ALA A 375 15.90 2.95 10.51
CA ALA A 375 15.26 2.81 11.82
C ALA A 375 13.92 3.55 11.93
N SER A 376 13.69 4.60 11.13
CA SER A 376 12.41 5.31 11.11
C SER A 376 11.24 4.38 10.80
N HIS A 377 11.40 3.42 9.90
CA HIS A 377 10.37 2.43 9.58
C HIS A 377 10.05 1.53 10.77
N THR A 378 11.07 1.06 11.50
CA THR A 378 10.87 0.29 12.74
C THR A 378 10.17 1.15 13.80
N THR A 379 10.55 2.43 13.94
CA THR A 379 9.89 3.36 14.85
C THR A 379 8.44 3.67 14.45
N GLU A 380 8.12 3.76 13.15
CA GLU A 380 6.73 3.87 12.68
C GLU A 380 5.90 2.65 13.10
N VAL A 381 6.45 1.44 12.98
CA VAL A 381 5.77 0.20 13.42
C VAL A 381 5.65 0.16 14.94
N ALA A 382 6.68 0.56 15.69
CA ALA A 382 6.63 0.66 17.15
C ALA A 382 5.55 1.65 17.62
N ILE A 383 5.46 2.81 16.96
CA ILE A 383 4.41 3.80 17.19
C ILE A 383 3.03 3.26 16.81
N ASP A 384 2.90 2.41 15.80
CA ASP A 384 1.61 1.77 15.47
C ASP A 384 1.26 0.67 16.48
N CYS A 385 2.26 -0.01 17.03
CA CYS A 385 2.11 -1.15 17.93
C CYS A 385 1.98 -0.78 19.41
N SER A 386 2.34 0.43 19.83
CA SER A 386 2.15 0.84 21.23
C SER A 386 0.67 0.92 21.59
N SER A 387 0.31 0.70 22.85
CA SER A 387 -1.06 0.99 23.31
C SER A 387 -1.36 2.49 23.28
N SER A 388 -2.63 2.85 23.38
CA SER A 388 -3.08 4.24 23.26
C SER A 388 -2.52 5.11 24.41
N SER A 389 -2.43 4.55 25.63
CA SER A 389 -1.80 5.21 26.78
C SER A 389 -0.30 5.48 26.57
N VAL A 390 0.44 4.52 26.03
CA VAL A 390 1.87 4.67 25.69
C VAL A 390 2.03 5.67 24.54
N PHE A 391 1.14 5.65 23.56
CA PHE A 391 1.17 6.60 22.44
C PHE A 391 0.98 8.06 22.90
N GLU A 392 0.08 8.33 23.86
CA GLU A 392 -0.07 9.69 24.42
C GLU A 392 1.26 10.21 24.99
N VAL A 393 2.01 9.35 25.68
CA VAL A 393 3.34 9.67 26.21
C VAL A 393 4.36 9.88 25.08
N ILE A 394 4.40 8.99 24.08
CA ILE A 394 5.27 9.11 22.90
C ILE A 394 5.02 10.45 22.19
N TRP A 395 3.76 10.80 21.96
CA TRP A 395 3.37 12.05 21.32
C TRP A 395 3.91 13.25 22.07
N ARG A 396 3.65 13.32 23.38
CA ARG A 396 4.10 14.41 24.24
C ARG A 396 5.62 14.55 24.22
N LEU A 397 6.37 13.45 24.30
CA LEU A 397 7.84 13.46 24.38
C LEU A 397 8.52 13.85 23.05
N TYR A 398 8.02 13.35 21.92
CA TYR A 398 8.78 13.41 20.66
C TYR A 398 8.13 14.26 19.57
N PHE A 399 6.81 14.44 19.61
CA PHE A 399 6.04 15.09 18.54
C PHE A 399 5.51 16.49 18.90
N THR A 400 5.79 16.96 20.12
CA THR A 400 5.48 18.33 20.54
C THR A 400 6.73 19.24 20.55
N GLY A 401 6.50 20.56 20.64
CA GLY A 401 7.55 21.56 20.81
C GLY A 401 8.63 21.53 19.72
N LYS A 402 9.90 21.76 20.12
CA LYS A 402 11.04 21.80 19.18
C LYS A 402 11.33 20.44 18.54
N GLY A 403 11.10 19.33 19.26
CA GLY A 403 11.28 17.97 18.77
C GLY A 403 10.33 17.65 17.62
N GLY A 404 9.04 17.93 17.81
CA GLY A 404 8.01 17.77 16.78
C GLY A 404 8.29 18.60 15.53
N VAL A 405 8.67 19.87 15.70
CA VAL A 405 9.03 20.74 14.56
C VAL A 405 10.24 20.22 13.79
N ARG A 406 11.25 19.68 14.49
CA ARG A 406 12.42 19.06 13.86
C ARG A 406 12.02 17.82 13.06
N CYS A 407 11.22 16.94 13.65
CA CYS A 407 10.73 15.71 13.02
C CYS A 407 9.92 16.03 11.76
N MET A 408 8.93 16.92 11.87
CA MET A 408 8.09 17.38 10.77
C MET A 408 8.87 17.99 9.59
N LYS A 409 9.97 18.69 9.87
CA LYS A 409 10.86 19.28 8.86
C LYS A 409 12.01 18.35 8.44
N HIS A 410 12.04 17.09 8.84
CA HIS A 410 13.12 16.19 8.44
C HIS A 410 12.74 15.44 7.15
N PRO A 411 13.67 15.25 6.18
CA PRO A 411 13.38 14.45 4.98
C PRO A 411 12.87 13.04 5.28
N VAL A 412 13.26 12.45 6.41
CA VAL A 412 12.79 11.14 6.87
C VAL A 412 11.71 11.28 7.94
N GLY A 413 11.94 12.09 8.97
CA GLY A 413 11.04 12.21 10.11
C GLY A 413 9.66 12.77 9.78
N ASN A 414 9.50 13.47 8.65
CA ASN A 414 8.18 13.93 8.23
C ASN A 414 7.19 12.77 8.00
N PHE A 415 7.67 11.61 7.56
CA PHE A 415 6.85 10.41 7.39
C PHE A 415 6.45 9.84 8.74
N VAL A 416 7.39 9.75 9.69
CA VAL A 416 7.11 9.31 11.05
C VAL A 416 6.14 10.25 11.77
N TYR A 417 6.32 11.56 11.62
CA TYR A 417 5.40 12.58 12.13
C TYR A 417 4.00 12.42 11.52
N ALA A 418 3.92 12.23 10.20
CA ALA A 418 2.65 12.01 9.52
C ALA A 418 1.95 10.73 10.00
N LYS A 419 2.69 9.62 10.17
CA LYS A 419 2.15 8.34 10.68
C LYS A 419 1.66 8.47 12.11
N ALA A 420 2.43 9.12 12.99
CA ALA A 420 2.00 9.41 14.36
C ALA A 420 0.76 10.32 14.39
N LEU A 421 0.72 11.36 13.56
CA LEU A 421 -0.44 12.25 13.46
C LEU A 421 -1.68 11.50 12.98
N LYS A 422 -1.57 10.66 11.93
CA LYS A 422 -2.67 9.82 11.43
C LYS A 422 -3.26 8.91 12.50
N ARG A 423 -2.44 8.40 13.42
CA ARG A 423 -2.92 7.58 14.54
C ARG A 423 -3.96 8.31 15.40
N MET A 424 -3.83 9.63 15.58
CA MET A 424 -4.86 10.43 16.27
C MET A 424 -6.23 10.36 15.58
N GLY A 425 -6.28 10.08 14.27
CA GLY A 425 -7.52 9.89 13.54
C GLY A 425 -8.08 8.47 13.63
N SER A 426 -7.21 7.45 13.57
CA SER A 426 -7.61 6.04 13.46
C SER A 426 -7.79 5.31 14.79
N ASP A 427 -7.18 5.80 15.86
CA ASP A 427 -7.18 5.12 17.17
C ASP A 427 -8.36 5.58 18.03
N GLU A 428 -9.44 4.80 18.04
CA GLU A 428 -10.68 5.12 18.77
C GLU A 428 -10.51 5.13 20.30
N GLU A 429 -9.46 4.51 20.83
CA GLU A 429 -9.22 4.41 22.28
C GLU A 429 -8.51 5.65 22.85
N LEU A 430 -8.02 6.56 22.01
CA LEU A 430 -7.41 7.82 22.46
C LEU A 430 -8.45 8.77 23.07
N SER A 431 -8.06 9.46 24.14
CA SER A 431 -8.96 10.38 24.81
C SER A 431 -9.29 11.62 23.95
N ASP A 432 -10.57 12.02 23.92
CA ASP A 432 -11.03 13.21 23.18
C ASP A 432 -10.31 14.48 23.63
N ALA A 433 -9.98 14.57 24.93
CA ALA A 433 -9.22 15.69 25.48
C ALA A 433 -7.81 15.76 24.88
N PHE A 434 -7.10 14.64 24.82
CA PHE A 434 -5.77 14.53 24.22
C PHE A 434 -5.80 14.93 22.74
N ILE A 435 -6.76 14.39 21.97
CA ILE A 435 -6.90 14.70 20.54
C ILE A 435 -7.18 16.19 20.37
N LYS A 436 -8.13 16.75 21.12
CA LYS A 436 -8.50 18.16 21.00
C LYS A 436 -7.33 19.08 21.29
N GLU A 437 -6.59 18.84 22.36
CA GLU A 437 -5.42 19.65 22.74
C GLU A 437 -4.30 19.54 21.71
N HIS A 438 -3.88 18.31 21.41
CA HIS A 438 -2.68 18.09 20.63
C HIS A 438 -2.88 18.20 19.13
N PHE A 439 -4.06 17.87 18.60
CA PHE A 439 -4.35 18.09 17.19
C PHE A 439 -4.44 19.58 16.86
N ALA A 440 -5.10 20.39 17.72
CA ALA A 440 -5.13 21.83 17.57
C ALA A 440 -3.71 22.44 17.60
N ALA A 441 -2.88 22.01 18.55
CA ALA A 441 -1.48 22.42 18.62
C ALA A 441 -0.67 21.99 17.38
N ALA A 442 -0.91 20.80 16.83
CA ALA A 442 -0.28 20.32 15.61
C ALA A 442 -0.68 21.17 14.39
N VAL A 443 -1.96 21.51 14.24
CA VAL A 443 -2.46 22.39 13.16
C VAL A 443 -1.84 23.79 13.26
N SER A 444 -1.73 24.37 14.46
CA SER A 444 -1.02 25.64 14.66
C SER A 444 0.46 25.53 14.28
N THR A 445 1.13 24.47 14.74
CA THR A 445 2.54 24.22 14.45
C THR A 445 2.79 24.04 12.94
N LEU A 446 1.90 23.35 12.24
CA LEU A 446 1.91 23.21 10.79
C LEU A 446 1.78 24.57 10.10
N ARG A 447 0.83 25.40 10.53
CA ARG A 447 0.61 26.74 9.98
C ARG A 447 1.85 27.63 10.09
N ASP A 448 2.51 27.62 11.25
CA ASP A 448 3.66 28.49 11.53
C ASP A 448 4.92 28.05 10.75
N ASN A 449 5.04 26.74 10.49
CA ASN A 449 6.23 26.16 9.89
C ASN A 449 6.06 25.74 8.42
N GLY A 450 4.83 25.81 7.90
CA GLY A 450 4.44 25.27 6.61
C GLY A 450 5.19 25.85 5.44
N GLY A 451 5.63 27.11 5.53
CA GLY A 451 6.44 27.74 4.50
C GLY A 451 7.72 26.96 4.16
N LYS A 452 8.35 26.34 5.15
CA LYS A 452 9.52 25.46 4.93
C LYS A 452 9.11 24.09 4.40
N LEU A 453 7.96 23.55 4.83
CA LEU A 453 7.44 22.27 4.35
C LEU A 453 7.17 22.32 2.84
N ILE A 454 6.53 23.39 2.36
CA ILE A 454 6.26 23.58 0.92
C ILE A 454 7.56 23.69 0.13
N LYS A 455 8.50 24.56 0.58
CA LYS A 455 9.82 24.73 -0.09
C LYS A 455 10.65 23.45 -0.18
N THR A 456 10.43 22.50 0.75
CA THR A 456 11.16 21.23 0.81
C THR A 456 10.34 20.04 0.34
N ASN A 457 9.17 20.31 -0.27
CA ASN A 457 8.25 19.30 -0.80
C ASN A 457 7.80 18.24 0.22
N ARG A 458 7.59 18.64 1.48
CA ARG A 458 7.17 17.77 2.59
C ARG A 458 5.67 17.87 2.82
N SER A 459 4.89 17.12 2.04
CA SER A 459 3.42 17.12 2.11
C SER A 459 2.85 16.16 3.15
N GLY A 460 3.61 15.17 3.63
CA GLY A 460 3.13 14.11 4.54
C GLY A 460 2.34 14.65 5.75
N PRO A 461 2.90 15.57 6.54
CA PRO A 461 2.19 16.17 7.68
C PRO A 461 0.91 16.95 7.30
N LEU A 462 0.86 17.56 6.10
CA LEU A 462 -0.31 18.30 5.61
C LEU A 462 -1.44 17.35 5.15
N ILE A 463 -1.06 16.23 4.53
CA ILE A 463 -1.99 15.18 4.13
C ILE A 463 -2.56 14.50 5.39
N ALA A 464 -1.70 14.15 6.34
CA ALA A 464 -2.10 13.55 7.60
C ALA A 464 -3.10 14.42 8.39
N SER A 465 -2.91 15.75 8.43
CA SER A 465 -3.87 16.62 9.12
C SER A 465 -5.25 16.63 8.45
N CYS A 466 -5.32 16.53 7.12
CA CYS A 466 -6.59 16.37 6.41
C CYS A 466 -7.27 15.04 6.79
N GLU A 467 -6.53 13.94 6.78
CA GLU A 467 -7.06 12.61 7.13
C GLU A 467 -7.58 12.56 8.57
N VAL A 468 -6.87 13.12 9.54
CA VAL A 468 -7.32 13.19 10.94
C VAL A 468 -8.60 14.03 11.06
N ALA A 469 -8.66 15.18 10.37
CA ALA A 469 -9.86 16.03 10.39
C ALA A 469 -11.08 15.35 9.75
N VAL A 470 -10.88 14.49 8.76
CA VAL A 470 -11.94 13.66 8.18
C VAL A 470 -12.36 12.58 9.18
N ALA A 471 -11.42 11.82 9.72
CA ALA A 471 -11.69 10.69 10.61
C ALA A 471 -12.41 11.11 11.90
N ARG A 472 -12.05 12.27 12.46
CA ARG A 472 -12.65 12.82 13.68
C ARG A 472 -13.82 13.77 13.45
N ASP A 473 -14.14 14.05 12.18
CA ASP A 473 -15.13 15.07 11.77
C ASP A 473 -14.96 16.43 12.49
N ALA A 474 -13.71 16.84 12.71
CA ALA A 474 -13.37 18.02 13.51
C ALA A 474 -12.20 18.79 12.88
N TYR A 475 -12.12 20.10 13.18
CA TYR A 475 -11.04 20.99 12.72
C TYR A 475 -10.86 21.14 11.20
N LYS A 476 -11.87 20.75 10.40
CA LYS A 476 -11.79 20.78 8.93
C LYS A 476 -11.51 22.18 8.38
N ALA A 477 -12.17 23.21 8.92
CA ALA A 477 -11.97 24.60 8.50
C ALA A 477 -10.56 25.10 8.85
N GLU A 478 -10.08 24.78 10.05
CA GLU A 478 -8.79 25.16 10.59
C GLU A 478 -7.65 24.52 9.80
N VAL A 479 -7.79 23.23 9.44
CA VAL A 479 -6.83 22.50 8.61
C VAL A 479 -6.73 23.14 7.22
N VAL A 480 -7.87 23.42 6.59
CA VAL A 480 -7.90 24.07 5.27
C VAL A 480 -7.26 25.45 5.31
N ALA A 481 -7.61 26.27 6.30
CA ALA A 481 -7.03 27.60 6.48
C ALA A 481 -5.51 27.54 6.74
N ALA A 482 -5.06 26.59 7.58
CA ALA A 482 -3.65 26.37 7.85
C ALA A 482 -2.90 25.96 6.57
N ILE A 483 -3.43 25.03 5.78
CA ILE A 483 -2.80 24.60 4.53
C ILE A 483 -2.71 25.76 3.54
N LEU A 484 -3.80 26.51 3.29
CA LEU A 484 -3.72 27.68 2.40
C LEU A 484 -2.68 28.71 2.87
N HIS A 485 -2.61 28.94 4.18
CA HIS A 485 -1.61 29.82 4.77
C HIS A 485 -0.16 29.32 4.53
N CYS A 486 0.08 28.01 4.58
CA CYS A 486 1.38 27.42 4.24
C CYS A 486 1.80 27.79 2.81
N PHE A 487 0.86 27.81 1.87
CA PHE A 487 1.08 28.24 0.50
C PHE A 487 1.11 29.77 0.34
N GLY A 488 0.72 30.54 1.35
CA GLY A 488 0.61 32.00 1.27
C GLY A 488 -0.57 32.45 0.39
N LEU A 489 -1.61 31.64 0.34
CA LEU A 489 -2.86 31.91 -0.36
C LEU A 489 -3.88 32.46 0.63
N ASN A 490 -4.63 33.50 0.23
CA ASN A 490 -5.70 34.09 1.00
C ASN A 490 -7.04 33.85 0.31
N THR A 491 -7.99 33.32 1.08
CA THR A 491 -9.34 32.94 0.63
C THR A 491 -10.20 34.13 0.19
N SER A 492 -9.90 35.35 0.64
CA SER A 492 -10.68 36.55 0.30
C SER A 492 -10.31 37.18 -1.06
N SER A 493 -9.23 36.75 -1.71
CA SER A 493 -8.77 37.33 -2.97
C SER A 493 -9.26 36.52 -4.18
N THR A 494 -10.15 37.12 -4.98
CA THR A 494 -10.64 36.53 -6.24
C THR A 494 -9.50 36.23 -7.22
N ALA A 495 -8.46 37.06 -7.26
CA ALA A 495 -7.30 36.88 -8.13
C ALA A 495 -6.49 35.61 -7.77
N GLN A 496 -6.39 35.26 -6.49
CA GLN A 496 -5.66 34.06 -6.06
C GLN A 496 -6.46 32.77 -6.24
N ALA A 497 -7.80 32.85 -6.31
CA ALA A 497 -8.68 31.69 -6.37
C ALA A 497 -8.38 30.77 -7.57
N GLN A 498 -8.03 31.33 -8.73
CA GLN A 498 -7.66 30.55 -9.93
C GLN A 498 -6.28 29.87 -9.85
N HIS A 499 -5.45 30.24 -8.87
CA HIS A 499 -4.08 29.76 -8.73
C HIS A 499 -3.87 28.82 -7.53
N VAL A 500 -4.91 28.55 -6.74
CA VAL A 500 -4.82 27.60 -5.62
C VAL A 500 -4.36 26.24 -6.12
N ILE A 501 -5.04 25.65 -7.11
CA ILE A 501 -4.68 24.32 -7.65
C ILE A 501 -3.27 24.30 -8.26
N PRO A 502 -2.89 25.23 -9.15
CA PRO A 502 -1.51 25.29 -9.66
C PRO A 502 -0.45 25.37 -8.55
N CYS A 503 -0.66 26.20 -7.52
CA CYS A 503 0.29 26.31 -6.40
C CYS A 503 0.41 24.99 -5.62
N LEU A 504 -0.71 24.31 -5.38
CA LEU A 504 -0.74 23.02 -4.68
C LEU A 504 -0.04 21.93 -5.50
N LEU A 505 -0.34 21.81 -6.79
CA LEU A 505 0.25 20.79 -7.67
C LEU A 505 1.76 20.95 -7.83
N GLU A 506 2.24 22.18 -8.01
CA GLU A 506 3.69 22.46 -8.11
C GLU A 506 4.40 22.49 -6.75
N MET A 507 3.66 22.37 -5.64
CA MET A 507 4.20 22.52 -4.28
C MET A 507 5.00 23.83 -4.11
N LYS A 508 4.46 24.93 -4.65
CA LYS A 508 5.08 26.27 -4.60
C LYS A 508 4.21 27.25 -3.82
N ARG A 509 4.84 28.04 -2.95
CA ARG A 509 4.16 29.17 -2.30
C ARG A 509 3.79 30.24 -3.33
N TRP A 510 2.70 30.97 -3.10
CA TRP A 510 2.15 32.02 -3.97
C TRP A 510 3.22 32.98 -4.52
N LYS A 511 4.02 33.61 -3.64
CA LYS A 511 5.10 34.52 -4.06
C LYS A 511 6.12 33.86 -4.98
N SER A 512 6.44 32.59 -4.75
CA SER A 512 7.37 31.83 -5.58
C SER A 512 6.72 31.44 -6.91
N TYR A 513 5.47 30.97 -6.88
CA TYR A 513 4.71 30.62 -8.07
C TYR A 513 4.60 31.80 -9.05
N ARG A 514 4.23 32.99 -8.54
CA ARG A 514 4.16 34.23 -9.35
C ARG A 514 5.50 34.60 -9.97
N ARG A 515 6.61 34.46 -9.24
CA ARG A 515 7.97 34.70 -9.79
C ARG A 515 8.37 33.70 -10.87
N PHE A 516 8.02 32.43 -10.72
CA PHE A 516 8.34 31.38 -11.70
C PHE A 516 7.50 31.48 -12.98
N HIS A 517 6.28 31.99 -12.86
CA HIS A 517 5.33 32.17 -13.96
C HIS A 517 5.17 33.64 -14.33
N LYS A 518 6.27 34.41 -14.27
CA LYS A 518 6.26 35.88 -14.47
C LYS A 518 5.57 36.26 -15.79
N ASP A 519 5.84 35.52 -16.85
CA ASP A 519 5.27 35.72 -18.19
C ASP A 519 3.72 35.61 -18.22
N VAL A 520 3.14 34.83 -17.29
CA VAL A 520 1.67 34.67 -17.15
C VAL A 520 1.05 35.87 -16.43
N PHE A 521 1.81 36.51 -15.53
CA PHE A 521 1.35 37.63 -14.70
C PHE A 521 1.67 39.00 -15.29
N GLU A 522 2.80 39.15 -16.01
CA GLU A 522 3.18 40.41 -16.67
C GLU A 522 2.23 40.78 -17.82
N ASN A 523 1.54 39.80 -18.40
CA ASN A 523 0.49 40.04 -19.39
C ASN A 523 -0.85 40.46 -18.75
N ASN A 524 -0.97 40.50 -17.42
CA ASN A 524 -2.24 40.70 -16.70
C ASN A 524 -2.25 41.79 -15.61
N GLU A 525 -1.15 42.51 -15.34
CA GLU A 525 -1.10 43.44 -14.19
C GLU A 525 -1.34 44.92 -14.57
N GLN A 526 -2.60 45.37 -14.42
CA GLN A 526 -2.90 46.53 -13.56
C GLN A 526 -3.31 45.93 -12.22
N ASP A 527 -2.48 46.08 -11.18
CA ASP A 527 -2.84 46.10 -9.75
C ASP A 527 -1.54 45.96 -8.93
N ASP A 528 -0.94 47.11 -8.64
CA ASP A 528 0.26 47.26 -7.82
C ASP A 528 -0.14 47.62 -6.38
N GLU A 529 0.13 46.73 -5.43
CA GLU A 529 0.24 47.10 -4.01
C GLU A 529 1.47 46.42 -3.38
N GLY A 530 2.56 47.19 -3.36
CA GLY A 530 3.33 47.55 -2.16
C GLY A 530 3.80 46.47 -1.19
N SER A 531 5.12 46.23 -1.16
CA SER A 531 5.99 46.49 0.01
C SER A 531 7.25 45.63 0.02
N SER A 532 8.35 46.31 0.30
CA SER A 532 9.73 45.89 0.49
C SER A 532 9.91 44.77 1.51
N ASP A 533 10.63 43.71 1.11
CA ASP A 533 11.86 43.21 1.73
C ASP A 533 12.24 41.85 1.12
N ASP A 534 13.54 41.56 1.08
CA ASP A 534 14.24 40.44 0.44
C ASP A 534 14.60 40.60 -1.06
N GLU A 535 15.47 41.58 -1.34
CA GLU A 535 16.41 41.50 -2.45
C GLU A 535 17.44 40.40 -2.20
N LYS A 536 17.36 39.30 -2.98
CA LYS A 536 18.50 38.54 -3.53
C LYS A 536 18.00 37.24 -4.20
N ALA A 537 17.67 37.34 -5.47
CA ALA A 537 17.83 36.25 -6.45
C ALA A 537 17.70 36.86 -7.85
N ALA A 538 18.82 36.93 -8.57
CA ALA A 538 18.88 37.47 -9.93
C ALA A 538 18.12 36.56 -10.93
N PRO A 539 17.54 37.12 -12.01
CA PRO A 539 16.84 36.33 -13.01
C PRO A 539 17.85 35.63 -13.94
N SER A 540 17.79 34.30 -14.03
CA SER A 540 18.52 33.58 -15.08
C SER A 540 17.81 33.76 -16.43
N LYS A 541 18.50 34.33 -17.41
CA LYS A 541 18.07 34.41 -18.81
C LYS A 541 17.67 33.02 -19.32
N ARG A 542 16.41 32.81 -19.68
CA ARG A 542 16.01 31.72 -20.58
C ARG A 542 16.35 32.15 -21.99
N GLY A 543 17.40 31.56 -22.53
CA GLY A 543 17.63 31.53 -23.98
C GLY A 543 16.65 30.54 -24.60
N ASP A 544 16.15 30.91 -25.78
CA ASP A 544 15.36 30.07 -26.67
C ASP A 544 16.01 28.67 -26.80
N LYS A 545 15.29 27.65 -26.36
CA LYS A 545 15.56 26.25 -26.72
C LYS A 545 14.26 25.56 -27.06
N GLU A 546 14.29 24.99 -28.26
CA GLU A 546 13.27 24.26 -28.99
C GLU A 546 12.62 23.11 -28.21
N GLU A 547 11.49 22.67 -28.75
CA GLU A 547 10.51 21.68 -28.29
C GLU A 547 11.07 20.27 -27.99
N THR A 548 11.88 20.13 -26.95
CA THR A 548 12.22 18.80 -26.40
C THR A 548 11.66 18.65 -24.99
N GLY A 549 10.49 18.01 -24.89
CA GLY A 549 9.89 17.44 -23.69
C GLY A 549 9.55 18.44 -22.57
N LYS A 550 8.29 18.90 -22.50
CA LYS A 550 7.76 19.57 -21.29
C LYS A 550 8.03 18.68 -20.07
N VAL A 551 9.00 19.05 -19.24
CA VAL A 551 9.20 18.43 -17.93
C VAL A 551 7.93 18.71 -17.12
N ASP A 552 7.27 17.66 -16.65
CA ASP A 552 6.03 17.78 -15.87
C ASP A 552 6.34 18.58 -14.60
N THR A 553 5.75 19.77 -14.49
CA THR A 553 5.94 20.68 -13.35
C THR A 553 5.14 20.24 -12.13
N PHE A 554 4.17 19.35 -12.31
CA PHE A 554 3.29 18.91 -11.23
C PHE A 554 3.89 17.77 -10.42
N THR A 555 3.66 17.80 -9.12
CA THR A 555 4.21 16.84 -8.16
C THR A 555 3.16 15.85 -7.69
N ALA A 556 3.56 14.58 -7.49
CA ALA A 556 2.68 13.59 -6.88
C ALA A 556 2.26 13.99 -5.45
N ALA A 557 3.18 14.63 -4.70
CA ALA A 557 2.93 15.17 -3.38
C ALA A 557 1.80 16.22 -3.38
N GLY A 558 1.80 17.14 -4.35
CA GLY A 558 0.76 18.13 -4.55
C GLY A 558 -0.58 17.52 -4.94
N ALA A 559 -0.58 16.54 -5.86
CA ALA A 559 -1.79 15.83 -6.26
C ALA A 559 -2.45 15.08 -5.09
N HIS A 560 -1.66 14.36 -4.28
CA HIS A 560 -2.16 13.68 -3.08
C HIS A 560 -2.72 14.67 -2.04
N LEU A 561 -2.09 15.84 -1.87
CA LEU A 561 -2.61 16.88 -0.99
C LEU A 561 -3.97 17.42 -1.46
N VAL A 562 -4.13 17.65 -2.76
CA VAL A 562 -5.41 18.07 -3.35
C VAL A 562 -6.50 17.02 -3.13
N LEU A 563 -6.17 15.73 -3.33
CA LEU A 563 -7.11 14.63 -3.07
C LEU A 563 -7.51 14.55 -1.59
N ALA A 564 -6.57 14.72 -0.67
CA ALA A 564 -6.86 14.77 0.76
C ALA A 564 -7.79 15.93 1.12
N LEU A 565 -7.60 17.10 0.49
CA LEU A 565 -8.48 18.26 0.66
C LEU A 565 -9.90 18.02 0.11
N TYR A 566 -10.07 17.25 -0.97
CA TYR A 566 -11.42 16.89 -1.45
C TYR A 566 -12.20 16.07 -0.42
N ASN A 567 -11.53 15.18 0.31
CA ASN A 567 -12.17 14.28 1.27
C ASN A 567 -12.71 15.00 2.52
N LEU A 568 -12.36 16.28 2.74
CA LEU A 568 -12.92 17.07 3.84
C LEU A 568 -14.44 17.32 3.70
N GLY A 569 -14.98 17.16 2.49
CA GLY A 569 -16.41 17.32 2.22
C GLY A 569 -16.88 18.77 2.25
N SER A 570 -18.12 18.99 1.83
CA SER A 570 -18.76 20.31 1.85
C SER A 570 -19.04 20.74 3.31
N PRO A 571 -18.85 22.02 3.67
CA PRO A 571 -18.45 23.16 2.82
C PRO A 571 -16.92 23.36 2.70
N HIS A 572 -16.10 22.53 3.36
CA HIS A 572 -14.66 22.76 3.50
C HIS A 572 -13.86 22.50 2.20
N ASN A 573 -14.33 21.60 1.34
CA ASN A 573 -13.73 21.34 0.03
C ASN A 573 -14.23 22.27 -1.08
N ASP A 574 -15.29 23.06 -0.83
CA ASP A 574 -15.97 23.86 -1.86
C ASP A 574 -15.01 24.87 -2.51
N GLN A 575 -14.13 25.53 -1.74
CA GLN A 575 -13.18 26.48 -2.31
C GLN A 575 -12.15 25.81 -3.24
N ILE A 576 -11.71 24.60 -2.88
CA ILE A 576 -10.68 23.87 -3.63
C ILE A 576 -11.29 23.38 -4.94
N LEU A 577 -12.52 22.86 -4.87
CA LEU A 577 -13.28 22.44 -6.04
C LEU A 577 -13.63 23.62 -6.95
N ASN A 578 -14.02 24.77 -6.40
CA ASN A 578 -14.26 25.99 -7.19
C ASN A 578 -12.99 26.45 -7.91
N SER A 579 -11.81 26.33 -7.30
CA SER A 579 -10.53 26.64 -7.97
C SER A 579 -10.31 25.75 -9.19
N VAL A 580 -10.53 24.42 -9.07
CA VAL A 580 -10.41 23.47 -10.20
C VAL A 580 -11.37 23.85 -11.33
N ILE A 581 -12.65 24.11 -10.99
CA ILE A 581 -13.66 24.47 -11.98
C ILE A 581 -13.39 25.86 -12.59
N GLY A 582 -12.69 26.74 -11.87
CA GLY A 582 -12.29 28.06 -12.34
C GLY A 582 -11.19 28.02 -13.42
N LEU A 583 -10.34 27.00 -13.43
CA LEU A 583 -9.19 26.89 -14.34
C LEU A 583 -9.55 26.92 -15.83
N ASP A 584 -8.81 27.66 -16.64
CA ASP A 584 -8.96 27.66 -18.10
C ASP A 584 -8.87 26.25 -18.69
N VAL A 585 -9.53 26.04 -19.83
CA VAL A 585 -9.59 24.71 -20.47
C VAL A 585 -8.20 24.20 -20.82
N GLU A 586 -7.29 25.07 -21.27
CA GLU A 586 -5.90 24.72 -21.57
C GLU A 586 -5.16 24.16 -20.35
N LYS A 587 -5.29 24.83 -19.19
CA LYS A 587 -4.70 24.36 -17.92
C LYS A 587 -5.31 23.04 -17.45
N LEU A 588 -6.62 22.86 -17.65
CA LEU A 588 -7.29 21.59 -17.35
C LEU A 588 -6.76 20.45 -18.24
N LEU A 589 -6.49 20.71 -19.51
CA LEU A 589 -5.88 19.75 -20.42
C LEU A 589 -4.45 19.39 -20.00
N ASP A 590 -3.63 20.40 -19.61
CA ASP A 590 -2.29 20.16 -19.06
C ASP A 590 -2.35 19.24 -17.81
N ILE A 591 -3.30 19.48 -16.90
CA ILE A 591 -3.53 18.63 -15.72
C ILE A 591 -3.94 17.21 -16.11
N CYS A 592 -4.87 17.05 -17.06
CA CYS A 592 -5.32 15.73 -17.53
C CYS A 592 -4.19 14.95 -18.23
N GLY A 593 -3.25 15.65 -18.87
CA GLY A 593 -2.08 15.06 -19.52
C GLY A 593 -0.98 14.60 -18.58
N SER A 594 -0.93 15.15 -17.38
CA SER A 594 0.10 14.87 -16.39
C SER A 594 -0.16 13.57 -15.63
N SER A 595 0.88 12.75 -15.50
CA SER A 595 0.81 11.49 -14.76
C SER A 595 0.42 11.67 -13.28
N PRO A 596 1.05 12.56 -12.50
CA PRO A 596 0.63 12.83 -11.13
C PRO A 596 -0.66 13.66 -11.04
N ALA A 597 -0.86 14.68 -11.89
CA ALA A 597 -1.96 15.64 -11.69
C ALA A 597 -3.32 15.15 -12.20
N SER A 598 -3.37 14.29 -13.21
CA SER A 598 -4.63 13.72 -13.74
C SER A 598 -5.51 13.09 -12.67
N ARG A 599 -4.90 12.52 -11.62
CA ARG A 599 -5.60 11.90 -10.50
C ARG A 599 -6.53 12.84 -9.75
N ILE A 600 -6.28 14.14 -9.76
CA ILE A 600 -7.20 15.10 -9.12
C ILE A 600 -8.52 15.18 -9.89
N ILE A 601 -8.50 14.99 -11.22
CA ILE A 601 -9.70 14.98 -12.06
C ILE A 601 -10.50 13.71 -11.78
N ASP A 602 -9.82 12.56 -11.68
CA ASP A 602 -10.44 11.31 -11.22
C ASP A 602 -11.06 11.50 -9.84
N GLY A 603 -10.36 12.14 -8.91
CA GLY A 603 -10.84 12.44 -7.56
C GLY A 603 -12.12 13.29 -7.54
N VAL A 604 -12.26 14.27 -8.44
CA VAL A 604 -13.51 15.05 -8.58
C VAL A 604 -14.67 14.15 -9.02
N ILE A 605 -14.42 13.24 -9.97
CA ILE A 605 -15.45 12.41 -10.58
C ILE A 605 -15.86 11.24 -9.66
N ASP A 606 -14.90 10.60 -9.01
CA ASP A 606 -15.10 9.36 -8.24
C ASP A 606 -15.46 9.61 -6.77
N SER A 607 -14.91 10.64 -6.13
CA SER A 607 -15.08 10.82 -4.68
C SER A 607 -16.53 11.12 -4.31
N ASP A 608 -17.04 10.44 -3.28
CA ASP A 608 -18.37 10.69 -2.71
C ASP A 608 -18.40 11.98 -1.87
N ALA A 609 -17.25 12.45 -1.39
CA ALA A 609 -17.13 13.72 -0.67
C ALA A 609 -17.36 14.93 -1.60
N VAL A 610 -17.30 14.74 -2.92
CA VAL A 610 -17.48 15.79 -3.92
C VAL A 610 -18.95 15.87 -4.35
N ALA A 611 -19.58 17.01 -4.09
CA ALA A 611 -20.96 17.24 -4.48
C ALA A 611 -21.16 17.16 -6.00
N PHE A 612 -22.29 16.58 -6.44
CA PHE A 612 -22.63 16.38 -7.86
C PHE A 612 -22.53 17.66 -8.71
N LYS A 613 -22.80 18.83 -8.11
CA LYS A 613 -22.68 20.15 -8.77
C LYS A 613 -21.30 20.35 -9.41
N TYR A 614 -20.22 19.91 -8.77
CA TYR A 614 -18.86 20.05 -9.30
C TYR A 614 -18.57 19.02 -10.39
N LYS A 615 -18.99 17.76 -10.18
CA LYS A 615 -18.87 16.70 -11.19
C LYS A 615 -19.52 17.12 -12.51
N HIS A 616 -20.73 17.70 -12.42
CA HIS A 616 -21.45 18.20 -13.58
C HIS A 616 -20.78 19.41 -14.23
N LYS A 617 -20.32 20.41 -13.45
CA LYS A 617 -19.60 21.58 -13.98
C LYS A 617 -18.30 21.19 -14.70
N LEU A 618 -17.52 20.28 -14.14
CA LEU A 618 -16.28 19.79 -14.76
C LEU A 618 -16.56 19.13 -16.10
N ARG A 619 -17.55 18.22 -16.13
CA ARG A 619 -18.01 17.54 -17.34
C ARG A 619 -18.37 18.53 -18.44
N LEU A 620 -19.20 19.53 -18.11
CA LEU A 620 -19.59 20.58 -19.07
C LEU A 620 -18.39 21.39 -19.56
N LYS A 621 -17.43 21.71 -18.70
CA LYS A 621 -16.25 22.52 -19.06
C LYS A 621 -15.33 21.82 -20.05
N LEU A 622 -15.25 20.49 -20.01
CA LEU A 622 -14.46 19.68 -20.95
C LEU A 622 -15.21 19.37 -22.26
N LEU A 623 -16.49 19.72 -22.38
CA LEU A 623 -17.26 19.49 -23.60
C LEU A 623 -16.66 20.28 -24.76
N GLY A 624 -16.49 19.63 -25.92
CA GLY A 624 -15.76 20.19 -27.06
C GLY A 624 -14.28 19.81 -27.09
N CYS A 625 -13.67 19.45 -25.95
CA CYS A 625 -12.23 19.14 -25.85
C CYS A 625 -11.93 17.65 -25.62
N TYR A 626 -12.94 16.77 -25.65
CA TYR A 626 -12.76 15.33 -25.44
C TYR A 626 -11.87 14.66 -26.49
N HIS A 627 -11.80 15.21 -27.71
CA HIS A 627 -10.92 14.68 -28.75
C HIS A 627 -9.45 14.89 -28.39
N LEU A 628 -9.10 16.04 -27.81
CA LEU A 628 -7.76 16.33 -27.30
C LEU A 628 -7.43 15.42 -26.12
N LEU A 629 -8.34 15.27 -25.15
CA LEU A 629 -8.14 14.37 -24.01
C LEU A 629 -7.90 12.93 -24.46
N ALA A 630 -8.70 12.43 -25.40
CA ALA A 630 -8.61 11.06 -25.91
C ALA A 630 -7.30 10.78 -26.66
N ASP A 631 -6.67 11.80 -27.23
CA ASP A 631 -5.39 11.69 -27.92
C ASP A 631 -4.18 11.64 -26.96
N MET A 632 -4.36 12.06 -25.70
CA MET A 632 -3.27 12.06 -24.72
C MET A 632 -2.99 10.67 -24.14
N ARG A 633 -1.72 10.37 -23.85
CA ARG A 633 -1.30 9.12 -23.17
C ARG A 633 -2.02 8.90 -21.83
N VAL A 634 -2.08 9.93 -20.98
CA VAL A 634 -2.73 9.87 -19.66
C VAL A 634 -4.18 10.36 -19.73
N GLY A 635 -4.42 11.46 -20.45
CA GLY A 635 -5.76 12.05 -20.59
C GLY A 635 -6.80 11.13 -21.22
N SER A 636 -6.40 10.15 -22.03
CA SER A 636 -7.32 9.16 -22.60
C SER A 636 -8.01 8.33 -21.51
N ARG A 637 -7.29 7.99 -20.43
CA ARG A 637 -7.87 7.30 -19.26
C ARG A 637 -8.85 8.18 -18.49
N VAL A 638 -8.53 9.47 -18.36
CA VAL A 638 -9.43 10.45 -17.73
C VAL A 638 -10.72 10.60 -18.55
N ALA A 639 -10.61 10.72 -19.87
CA ALA A 639 -11.77 10.81 -20.77
C ALA A 639 -12.66 9.58 -20.68
N GLU A 640 -12.05 8.38 -20.70
CA GLU A 640 -12.75 7.12 -20.52
C GLU A 640 -13.49 7.06 -19.18
N LYS A 641 -12.84 7.47 -18.09
CA LYS A 641 -13.42 7.47 -16.75
C LYS A 641 -14.61 8.42 -16.64
N ILE A 642 -14.48 9.62 -17.20
CA ILE A 642 -15.59 10.58 -17.27
C ILE A 642 -16.77 9.98 -18.06
N TYR A 643 -16.50 9.29 -19.17
CA TYR A 643 -17.54 8.65 -19.96
C TYR A 643 -18.25 7.52 -19.21
N GLU A 644 -17.51 6.65 -18.54
CA GLU A 644 -18.05 5.55 -17.74
C GLU A 644 -18.97 6.04 -16.62
N THR A 645 -18.58 7.09 -15.92
CA THR A 645 -19.32 7.67 -14.77
C THR A 645 -20.43 8.65 -15.18
N SER A 646 -20.61 8.88 -16.49
CA SER A 646 -21.62 9.78 -17.03
C SER A 646 -22.96 9.08 -17.29
N ASP A 647 -24.05 9.84 -17.17
CA ASP A 647 -25.38 9.39 -17.57
C ASP A 647 -25.53 9.33 -19.10
N GLY A 648 -26.62 8.71 -19.58
CA GLY A 648 -26.82 8.50 -21.02
C GLY A 648 -26.90 9.81 -21.80
N TYR A 649 -27.49 10.84 -21.20
CA TYR A 649 -27.56 12.18 -21.80
C TYR A 649 -26.16 12.77 -22.01
N PHE A 650 -25.30 12.70 -21.01
CA PHE A 650 -23.96 13.25 -21.11
C PHE A 650 -23.05 12.40 -22.01
N ARG A 651 -23.20 11.07 -22.00
CA ARG A 651 -22.52 10.18 -22.96
C ARG A 651 -22.88 10.54 -24.41
N GLU A 652 -24.14 10.87 -24.70
CA GLU A 652 -24.56 11.31 -26.03
C GLU A 652 -23.91 12.64 -26.44
N LYS A 653 -23.74 13.57 -25.50
CA LYS A 653 -23.01 14.82 -25.71
C LYS A 653 -21.52 14.59 -26.00
N ILE A 654 -20.88 13.68 -25.27
CA ILE A 654 -19.49 13.28 -25.54
C ILE A 654 -19.38 12.66 -26.94
N ALA A 655 -20.27 11.72 -27.29
CA ALA A 655 -20.27 11.07 -28.60
C ALA A 655 -20.45 12.09 -29.74
N THR A 656 -21.36 13.06 -29.57
CA THR A 656 -21.54 14.16 -30.53
C THR A 656 -20.26 14.99 -30.67
N SER A 657 -19.59 15.31 -29.55
CA SER A 657 -18.34 16.07 -29.56
C SER A 657 -17.20 15.33 -30.25
N LEU A 658 -17.11 14.01 -30.11
CA LEU A 658 -16.05 13.19 -30.71
C LEU A 658 -16.30 12.90 -32.19
N LEU A 659 -17.56 12.81 -32.61
CA LEU A 659 -17.93 12.50 -34.00
C LEU A 659 -17.38 13.52 -35.02
N ALA A 660 -17.24 14.79 -34.60
CA ALA A 660 -16.64 15.84 -35.43
C ALA A 660 -15.12 15.64 -35.68
N HIS A 661 -14.47 14.79 -34.89
CA HIS A 661 -13.02 14.56 -34.92
C HIS A 661 -12.69 13.06 -35.12
N GLU A 662 -13.58 12.31 -35.78
CA GLU A 662 -13.41 10.85 -35.95
C GLU A 662 -12.11 10.48 -36.68
N ASP A 663 -11.79 11.20 -37.76
CA ASP A 663 -10.58 10.94 -38.56
C ASP A 663 -9.30 11.23 -37.75
N PHE A 664 -9.31 12.29 -36.93
CA PHE A 664 -8.23 12.62 -36.01
C PHE A 664 -8.01 11.50 -34.98
N LEU A 665 -9.10 11.01 -34.38
CA LEU A 665 -9.03 9.95 -33.37
C LEU A 665 -8.62 8.60 -33.95
N ALA A 666 -8.95 8.33 -35.22
CA ALA A 666 -8.53 7.10 -35.91
C ALA A 666 -7.01 7.05 -36.12
N GLY A 667 -6.39 8.20 -36.39
CA GLY A 667 -4.92 8.33 -36.50
C GLY A 667 -4.19 8.34 -35.16
N SER A 668 -4.90 8.59 -34.05
CA SER A 668 -4.31 8.67 -32.71
C SER A 668 -3.96 7.29 -32.14
N PRO A 669 -2.77 7.10 -31.52
CA PRO A 669 -2.41 5.86 -30.84
C PRO A 669 -3.34 5.55 -29.65
N PHE A 670 -3.90 6.58 -29.00
CA PHE A 670 -4.77 6.44 -27.83
C PHE A 670 -6.25 6.70 -28.17
N GLY A 671 -6.54 7.68 -29.03
CA GLY A 671 -7.90 8.11 -29.39
C GLY A 671 -8.75 6.99 -29.99
N LYS A 672 -8.13 6.05 -30.72
CA LYS A 672 -8.80 4.86 -31.27
C LYS A 672 -9.48 3.97 -30.23
N TYR A 673 -9.02 3.97 -28.98
CA TYR A 673 -9.66 3.21 -27.89
C TYR A 673 -10.95 3.91 -27.44
N MET A 674 -10.91 5.23 -27.31
CA MET A 674 -12.10 6.02 -26.99
C MET A 674 -13.16 5.93 -28.09
N SER A 675 -12.76 6.01 -29.37
CA SER A 675 -13.68 5.84 -30.50
C SER A 675 -14.39 4.47 -30.51
N ARG A 676 -13.66 3.41 -30.13
CA ARG A 676 -14.21 2.06 -29.98
C ARG A 676 -15.13 1.96 -28.76
N LYS A 677 -14.73 2.53 -27.62
CA LYS A 677 -15.50 2.52 -26.37
C LYS A 677 -16.84 3.23 -26.50
N VAL A 678 -16.85 4.40 -27.15
CA VAL A 678 -18.08 5.15 -27.44
C VAL A 678 -18.87 4.52 -28.58
N ASN A 679 -18.27 3.63 -29.37
CA ASN A 679 -18.84 3.06 -30.58
C ASN A 679 -19.33 4.16 -31.56
N LEU A 680 -18.42 5.06 -31.95
CA LEU A 680 -18.75 6.20 -32.83
C LEU A 680 -19.34 5.76 -34.17
N SER A 681 -18.92 4.60 -34.68
CA SER A 681 -19.44 4.03 -35.93
C SER A 681 -20.94 3.71 -35.85
N LEU A 682 -21.40 3.12 -34.73
CA LEU A 682 -22.81 2.85 -34.48
C LEU A 682 -23.56 4.16 -34.25
N TYR A 683 -22.99 5.09 -33.45
CA TYR A 683 -23.59 6.39 -33.20
C TYR A 683 -23.84 7.20 -34.48
N ARG A 684 -22.91 7.14 -35.45
CA ARG A 684 -23.04 7.81 -36.76
C ARG A 684 -24.16 7.22 -37.62
N ARG A 685 -24.25 5.89 -37.68
CA ARG A 685 -25.15 5.17 -38.59
C ARG A 685 -26.56 5.00 -38.02
N ARG A 686 -26.67 4.64 -36.74
CA ARG A 686 -27.91 4.25 -36.06
C ARG A 686 -27.91 4.75 -34.63
N LYS A 687 -28.37 6.00 -34.44
CA LYS A 687 -28.42 6.65 -33.13
C LYS A 687 -29.34 5.96 -32.13
N GLU A 688 -30.46 5.39 -32.58
CA GLU A 688 -31.41 4.72 -31.68
C GLU A 688 -30.84 3.40 -31.13
N ASP A 689 -30.29 2.53 -31.99
CA ASP A 689 -29.58 1.31 -31.56
C ASP A 689 -28.44 1.63 -30.58
N TRP A 690 -27.72 2.73 -30.81
CA TRP A 690 -26.69 3.20 -29.89
C TRP A 690 -27.27 3.60 -28.53
N ARG A 691 -28.39 4.34 -28.50
CA ARG A 691 -29.05 4.72 -27.24
C ARG A 691 -29.54 3.49 -26.46
N GLU A 692 -30.04 2.47 -27.15
CA GLU A 692 -30.43 1.20 -26.52
C GLU A 692 -29.23 0.47 -25.91
N GLN A 693 -28.12 0.38 -26.65
CA GLN A 693 -26.86 -0.18 -26.15
C GLN A 693 -26.38 0.56 -24.88
N ILE A 694 -26.31 1.88 -24.92
CA ILE A 694 -25.88 2.70 -23.78
C ILE A 694 -26.85 2.59 -22.61
N SER A 695 -28.16 2.52 -22.86
CA SER A 695 -29.15 2.32 -21.81
C SER A 695 -28.97 0.96 -21.11
N ALA A 696 -28.62 -0.09 -21.85
CA ALA A 696 -28.33 -1.41 -21.28
C ALA A 696 -27.03 -1.38 -20.45
N GLU A 697 -25.97 -0.74 -20.95
CA GLU A 697 -24.71 -0.57 -20.22
C GLU A 697 -24.88 0.20 -18.90
N ILE A 698 -25.62 1.31 -18.92
CA ILE A 698 -25.89 2.13 -17.73
C ILE A 698 -26.70 1.33 -16.69
N LYS A 699 -27.64 0.51 -17.16
CA LYS A 699 -28.42 -0.38 -16.29
C LYS A 699 -27.52 -1.43 -15.64
N ASN A 700 -26.62 -2.04 -16.40
CA ASN A 700 -25.66 -3.03 -15.90
C ASN A 700 -24.64 -2.40 -14.93
N ALA A 701 -24.23 -1.15 -15.17
CA ALA A 701 -23.31 -0.41 -14.32
C ALA A 701 -23.97 0.17 -13.04
N GLY A 702 -25.28 -0.01 -12.83
CA GLY A 702 -25.98 0.46 -11.63
C GLY A 702 -26.14 1.99 -11.53
N LEU A 703 -25.82 2.73 -12.59
CA LEU A 703 -25.80 4.21 -12.61
C LEU A 703 -27.20 4.87 -12.62
N ILE A 704 -28.27 4.08 -12.60
CA ILE A 704 -29.67 4.57 -12.63
C ILE A 704 -30.12 5.14 -11.26
N LYS A 705 -29.42 4.84 -10.16
CA LYS A 705 -29.89 5.16 -8.79
C LYS A 705 -29.56 6.57 -8.26
N THR A 706 -28.81 7.42 -8.97
CA THR A 706 -28.28 8.67 -8.39
C THR A 706 -28.97 9.96 -8.83
N ASN A 707 -29.98 9.91 -9.71
CA ASN A 707 -30.67 11.12 -10.20
C ASN A 707 -32.00 11.45 -9.51
N ASN A 708 -32.35 10.79 -8.40
CA ASN A 708 -33.42 11.28 -7.52
C ASN A 708 -32.87 12.38 -6.61
N ILE A 709 -32.60 13.54 -7.19
CA ILE A 709 -32.71 14.80 -6.45
C ILE A 709 -34.14 14.81 -5.89
N LYS A 710 -34.29 14.67 -4.56
CA LYS A 710 -35.53 15.08 -3.89
C LYS A 710 -35.83 16.47 -4.42
N LYS A 711 -36.84 16.60 -5.29
CA LYS A 711 -37.27 17.90 -5.81
C LYS A 711 -37.55 18.75 -4.58
N GLY A 712 -36.69 19.75 -4.34
CA GLY A 712 -37.00 20.81 -3.39
C GLY A 712 -38.36 21.41 -3.75
N PRO A 713 -39.09 21.95 -2.76
CA PRO A 713 -40.43 22.48 -3.00
C PRO A 713 -40.37 23.51 -4.12
N ARG A 714 -41.19 23.31 -5.15
CA ARG A 714 -41.33 24.25 -6.27
C ARG A 714 -42.04 25.49 -5.76
N VAL A 715 -41.36 26.63 -5.75
CA VAL A 715 -41.98 27.94 -5.56
C VAL A 715 -42.61 28.36 -6.90
N PHE A 716 -43.91 28.60 -6.90
CA PHE A 716 -44.62 29.26 -7.99
C PHE A 716 -45.39 30.43 -7.36
N ASN A 717 -45.22 31.65 -7.88
CA ASN A 717 -45.80 32.89 -7.35
C ASN A 717 -45.59 33.15 -5.84
N GLY A 718 -44.35 33.00 -5.37
CA GLY A 718 -43.94 33.61 -4.09
C GLY A 718 -44.54 33.02 -2.81
N GLN A 719 -45.21 31.86 -2.85
CA GLN A 719 -45.63 31.14 -1.65
C GLN A 719 -45.00 29.74 -1.58
N ILE A 720 -44.42 29.43 -0.41
CA ILE A 720 -43.86 28.13 -0.05
C ILE A 720 -44.99 27.30 0.56
N ALA A 721 -45.39 26.21 -0.10
CA ALA A 721 -46.31 25.25 0.51
C ALA A 721 -45.54 24.34 1.47
N SER A 722 -45.74 24.53 2.78
CA SER A 722 -45.28 23.63 3.84
C SER A 722 -46.45 22.81 4.37
N GLU A 723 -46.60 21.57 3.90
CA GLU A 723 -47.41 20.57 4.60
C GLU A 723 -46.51 19.41 5.03
N SER A 724 -46.35 19.30 6.35
CA SER A 724 -45.62 18.28 7.09
C SER A 724 -46.52 17.05 7.25
N LEU A 725 -46.19 15.94 6.58
CA LEU A 725 -46.76 14.63 6.91
C LEU A 725 -45.96 14.01 8.06
N GLN A 726 -46.57 14.01 9.25
CA GLN A 726 -46.12 13.28 10.42
C GLN A 726 -46.25 11.76 10.19
N ALA A 727 -45.18 11.02 10.39
CA ALA A 727 -45.24 9.57 10.57
C ALA A 727 -45.17 9.27 12.06
N GLY A 728 -46.32 8.96 12.66
CA GLY A 728 -46.43 8.44 14.01
C GLY A 728 -46.01 6.97 14.05
N GLN A 729 -45.13 6.65 14.99
CA GLN A 729 -44.85 5.28 15.44
C GLN A 729 -45.95 4.84 16.41
N SER A 730 -46.46 3.63 16.23
CA SER A 730 -47.05 2.83 17.31
C SER A 730 -46.60 1.38 17.11
N GLU A 731 -45.81 0.89 18.07
CA GLU A 731 -45.42 -0.50 18.27
C GLU A 731 -46.66 -1.38 18.53
N ASP A 732 -46.64 -2.67 18.17
CA ASP A 732 -46.67 -3.71 19.21
C ASP A 732 -46.32 -5.14 18.70
N SER A 733 -45.36 -5.70 19.44
CA SER A 733 -45.15 -7.07 19.94
C SER A 733 -45.13 -8.37 19.09
N ARG A 734 -44.05 -9.13 19.42
CA ARG A 734 -43.92 -10.60 19.60
C ARG A 734 -43.30 -11.43 18.47
N GLY A 735 -42.09 -11.95 18.76
CA GLY A 735 -41.15 -12.62 17.87
C GLY A 735 -41.36 -14.12 17.60
N PRO A 736 -40.37 -14.80 16.98
CA PRO A 736 -40.54 -16.13 16.38
C PRO A 736 -39.78 -17.26 17.12
N ALA A 737 -40.35 -18.47 17.13
CA ALA A 737 -39.70 -19.80 17.02
C ALA A 737 -40.70 -20.94 17.41
N PRO A 738 -40.50 -22.24 17.06
CA PRO A 738 -39.61 -22.85 16.05
C PRO A 738 -40.21 -24.04 15.23
N ALA A 739 -39.49 -24.40 14.14
CA ALA A 739 -39.19 -25.73 13.57
C ALA A 739 -40.28 -26.79 13.24
N ARG A 740 -40.22 -27.37 12.01
CA ARG A 740 -39.73 -28.75 11.75
C ARG A 740 -39.88 -29.20 10.28
N LYS A 741 -38.85 -29.93 9.82
CA LYS A 741 -38.79 -30.81 8.62
C LYS A 741 -39.95 -31.82 8.57
N ARG A 742 -40.34 -32.26 7.37
CA ARG A 742 -40.52 -33.70 7.03
C ARG A 742 -40.73 -33.98 5.53
N LYS A 743 -40.38 -35.20 5.14
CA LYS A 743 -40.21 -35.77 3.78
C LYS A 743 -41.18 -36.95 3.60
N SER A 744 -41.48 -37.30 2.32
CA SER A 744 -42.30 -38.43 1.80
C SER A 744 -43.83 -38.24 1.94
N ARG A 745 -44.71 -38.68 1.01
CA ARG A 745 -44.73 -39.94 0.24
C ARG A 745 -45.87 -39.94 -0.82
N ASP A 746 -45.62 -40.63 -1.93
CA ASP A 746 -46.43 -41.39 -2.92
C ASP A 746 -47.78 -40.90 -3.51
N GLU A 747 -47.77 -40.90 -4.85
CA GLU A 747 -48.71 -41.40 -5.87
C GLU A 747 -50.16 -41.87 -5.54
N LYS A 748 -51.04 -41.41 -6.46
CA LYS A 748 -52.13 -42.11 -7.19
C LYS A 748 -53.61 -42.02 -6.74
N ASP A 749 -54.39 -41.65 -7.77
CA ASP A 749 -55.75 -42.05 -8.15
C ASP A 749 -56.95 -41.65 -7.26
N ASN A 750 -57.73 -40.64 -7.71
CA ASN A 750 -58.99 -40.90 -8.43
C ASN A 750 -59.76 -39.60 -8.76
N ASP A 751 -60.02 -39.42 -10.06
CA ASP A 751 -61.35 -39.23 -10.66
C ASP A 751 -62.30 -38.16 -10.10
N ASN A 752 -62.40 -37.00 -10.79
CA ASN A 752 -63.61 -36.58 -11.52
C ASN A 752 -63.38 -35.24 -12.23
N GLY A 753 -63.35 -35.25 -13.56
CA GLY A 753 -63.14 -34.07 -14.41
C GLY A 753 -64.46 -33.35 -14.73
N GLY A 754 -64.48 -32.03 -14.51
CA GLY A 754 -65.59 -31.13 -14.83
C GLY A 754 -65.09 -29.79 -15.39
N GLU A 755 -65.12 -29.70 -16.72
CA GLU A 755 -65.36 -28.56 -17.62
C GLU A 755 -64.55 -27.25 -17.53
N GLU A 756 -63.88 -27.00 -18.66
CA GLU A 756 -63.18 -25.78 -19.08
C GLU A 756 -64.15 -24.68 -19.53
N GLY A 757 -63.75 -23.41 -19.34
CA GLY A 757 -64.39 -22.24 -19.93
C GLY A 757 -63.39 -21.09 -20.11
N GLU A 758 -62.97 -20.86 -21.34
CA GLU A 758 -62.04 -19.82 -21.80
C GLU A 758 -62.49 -18.38 -21.49
N ALA A 759 -61.55 -17.49 -21.15
CA ALA A 759 -61.74 -16.04 -21.24
C ALA A 759 -60.49 -15.35 -21.83
N LYS A 760 -60.71 -14.68 -22.96
CA LYS A 760 -59.71 -14.05 -23.84
C LYS A 760 -59.04 -12.81 -23.26
N THR A 761 -57.76 -12.67 -23.58
CA THR A 761 -56.84 -11.56 -23.29
C THR A 761 -57.03 -10.38 -24.28
N ASP A 762 -57.07 -9.15 -23.76
CA ASP A 762 -57.13 -7.88 -24.51
C ASP A 762 -55.74 -7.48 -25.04
N THR A 763 -55.58 -7.46 -26.36
CA THR A 763 -54.32 -7.26 -27.10
C THR A 763 -54.09 -5.82 -27.60
N ARG A 764 -54.62 -4.81 -26.90
CA ARG A 764 -54.42 -3.40 -27.29
C ARG A 764 -53.08 -2.84 -26.84
N SER A 765 -52.46 -2.07 -27.74
CA SER A 765 -51.10 -1.57 -27.54
C SER A 765 -51.06 -0.48 -26.45
N ARG A 766 -49.90 -0.36 -25.79
CA ARG A 766 -49.66 0.64 -24.73
C ARG A 766 -49.77 2.09 -25.24
N GLN A 767 -49.68 2.27 -26.56
CA GLN A 767 -49.79 3.55 -27.25
C GLN A 767 -51.26 3.98 -27.37
N GLU A 768 -52.16 3.07 -27.73
CA GLU A 768 -53.61 3.33 -27.76
C GLU A 768 -54.17 3.72 -26.38
N LYS A 769 -53.73 3.03 -25.31
CA LYS A 769 -54.13 3.35 -23.93
C LYS A 769 -53.57 4.71 -23.45
N ARG A 770 -52.50 5.22 -24.08
CA ARG A 770 -51.92 6.56 -23.80
C ARG A 770 -52.62 7.66 -24.60
N GLU A 771 -53.03 7.38 -25.84
CA GLU A 771 -53.82 8.29 -26.67
C GLU A 771 -55.19 8.58 -26.05
N GLU A 772 -55.86 7.54 -25.54
CA GLU A 772 -57.16 7.67 -24.87
C GLU A 772 -57.06 8.50 -23.58
N LYS A 773 -55.98 8.32 -22.79
CA LYS A 773 -55.69 9.14 -21.61
C LYS A 773 -55.34 10.60 -21.95
N ARG A 774 -54.73 10.85 -23.11
CA ARG A 774 -54.47 12.21 -23.60
C ARG A 774 -55.75 12.91 -24.05
N GLN A 775 -56.63 12.20 -24.76
CA GLN A 775 -57.93 12.75 -25.20
C GLN A 775 -58.85 13.07 -24.01
N LYS A 776 -58.88 12.21 -22.98
CA LYS A 776 -59.63 12.48 -21.74
C LYS A 776 -59.10 13.66 -20.91
N LYS A 777 -57.88 14.13 -21.17
CA LYS A 777 -57.26 15.26 -20.45
C LYS A 777 -57.53 16.62 -21.11
N TYR A 778 -57.95 16.65 -22.37
CA TYR A 778 -58.29 17.89 -23.10
C TYR A 778 -59.79 18.22 -23.12
N GLN A 779 -60.64 17.36 -22.54
CA GLN A 779 -62.08 17.59 -22.39
C GLN A 779 -62.48 17.92 -20.93
N LYS A 780 -61.58 18.50 -20.13
CA LYS A 780 -61.88 18.90 -18.75
C LYS A 780 -61.39 20.31 -18.44
#